data_AF-A0ABD5JM67-F1
#
_entry.id   AF-A0ABD5JM67-F1
#
_cell.length_a   1.000
_cell.length_b   1.000
_cell.length_c   1.000
_cell.angle_alpha   90.00
_cell.angle_beta   90.00
_cell.angle_gamma   90.00
#
_symmetry.space_group_name_H-M   'P 1'
#
loop_
_entity.id
_entity.type
_entity.pdbx_description
1 polymer ?
#
loop_
_entity_poly.entity_id
_entity_poly.type
_entity_poly.pdbx_seq_one_letter_code
_entity_poly.pdbx_strand_id
1 'polypeptide(L)'
;MTSPSPVPSPIPPGWPHCGHGAIPEDPVGCRGIHTPGYIACLAHLADADRDVYLASLTPGAYIDHRGTPFTDPLLDALLYALRDPATGHPRLGMANFQSATFDGIALFQSVTFESEAWFMSATFRGGARFGQATFHDKAHFEWVTFHGNAHFGWATFHDEAHFGWATFQSDTVFLGATFHDKARFGLATFQSDDTSFRSTIFHDAVFTEATFRGAEFGEAIFQGSAEFELAIFQRGAWLESATFRGDAVFRGATFQGKAEFGEAIFQRGAWLESATFQGDAGFRGATFQGDAGFESATFQGVARFGWATFHRSASFGSATFESNARFEFVTFQSGAWFEAVTFQGDAGFRAVKFQDDATFEQADFERSVTLGPLVCTGRVKLSGALFGGPVTLSFAARRLECRRTRWSSTAELRLRYATVDFSHAVFEYPLTIAAEPTPFVLPGGQPVAERTLAHAPDARVRLASLRGVDAAQLVLADVDLSRCLFTGTVHLDQIRLEGSCSFATVPPGTHWRCGRPIRFTQRHTLAEEHHWRVSQPTAVRGWDVTVFGAGHVGPKQLEPVYRALRKALEDGKNEPGAADFYYGEMEMRRHDRTGSTRAERGLLHGYWMLSGYSLRASRALGWLAAAMLVTIVLLMGLGLPQDSPKQEATGTVPPGGGKVTFEIDKEDPRNPSANRFSGERFEKALNTTLNSVVFRSSGQDLTTTGTYVEMTSRVLEPVLLGLAVLAVRNRVKR
;
A
#
# COMPACT_ATOMS: atom_id res chain seq x y z
N MET A 1 33.38 -36.39 -30.02
CA MET A 1 32.61 -37.24 -30.94
C MET A 1 32.04 -36.32 -31.99
N THR A 2 32.55 -36.37 -33.21
CA THR A 2 32.10 -35.54 -34.34
C THR A 2 30.66 -35.91 -34.67
N SER A 3 29.73 -34.97 -34.53
CA SER A 3 28.37 -35.13 -35.04
C SER A 3 28.44 -35.45 -36.54
N PRO A 4 27.65 -36.41 -37.04
CA PRO A 4 27.61 -36.69 -38.47
C PRO A 4 27.18 -35.43 -39.20
N SER A 5 27.93 -35.04 -40.23
CA SER A 5 27.56 -33.97 -41.15
C SER A 5 26.11 -34.20 -41.62
N PRO A 6 25.25 -33.17 -41.64
CA PRO A 6 23.89 -33.34 -42.14
C PRO A 6 23.95 -33.93 -43.55
N VAL A 7 23.24 -35.04 -43.76
CA VAL A 7 23.07 -35.64 -45.08
C VAL A 7 22.44 -34.56 -45.97
N PRO A 8 23.08 -34.18 -47.08
CA PRO A 8 22.58 -33.08 -47.89
C PRO A 8 21.20 -33.43 -48.48
N SER A 9 20.35 -32.41 -48.63
CA SER A 9 18.95 -32.61 -49.06
C SER A 9 18.88 -33.47 -50.34
N PRO A 10 18.09 -34.56 -50.37
CA PRO A 10 17.97 -35.40 -51.56
C PRO A 10 17.24 -34.71 -52.72
N ILE A 11 16.73 -33.49 -52.51
CA ILE A 11 15.98 -32.72 -53.49
C ILE A 11 16.95 -31.75 -54.21
N PRO A 12 17.02 -31.78 -55.55
CA PRO A 12 17.81 -30.83 -56.31
C PRO A 12 17.27 -29.40 -56.16
N PRO A 13 18.14 -28.38 -56.16
CA PRO A 13 17.71 -26.99 -56.03
C PRO A 13 16.92 -26.53 -57.26
N GLY A 14 16.11 -25.48 -57.10
CA GLY A 14 15.27 -24.92 -58.18
C GLY A 14 16.01 -24.11 -59.25
N TRP A 15 17.35 -24.20 -59.32
CA TRP A 15 18.20 -23.48 -60.26
C TRP A 15 19.13 -24.44 -61.02
N PRO A 16 19.69 -24.04 -62.18
CA PRO A 16 20.69 -24.84 -62.88
C PRO A 16 21.92 -25.03 -61.99
N HIS A 17 22.12 -26.26 -61.50
CA HIS A 17 23.13 -26.60 -60.50
C HIS A 17 24.23 -27.48 -61.10
N CYS A 18 25.44 -27.33 -60.53
CA CYS A 18 26.68 -27.90 -61.03
C CYS A 18 26.69 -29.43 -61.13
N GLY A 19 26.05 -30.15 -60.21
CA GLY A 19 25.98 -31.61 -60.21
C GLY A 19 27.32 -32.35 -60.00
N HIS A 20 28.41 -31.61 -59.80
CA HIS A 20 29.74 -32.19 -59.62
C HIS A 20 29.79 -33.07 -58.37
N GLY A 21 30.38 -34.26 -58.49
CA GLY A 21 30.48 -35.22 -57.38
C GLY A 21 29.19 -35.98 -57.07
N ALA A 22 28.20 -35.99 -57.97
CA ALA A 22 27.00 -36.82 -57.82
C ALA A 22 27.37 -38.32 -57.78
N ILE A 23 26.91 -39.00 -56.73
CA ILE A 23 27.10 -40.45 -56.49
C ILE A 23 25.75 -41.08 -56.13
N PRO A 24 25.58 -42.42 -56.17
CA PRO A 24 24.29 -43.05 -55.86
C PRO A 24 23.69 -42.64 -54.50
N GLU A 25 24.53 -42.32 -53.52
CA GLU A 25 24.13 -41.88 -52.18
C GLU A 25 23.80 -40.38 -52.08
N ASP A 26 24.30 -39.54 -52.99
CA ASP A 26 23.90 -38.14 -53.19
C ASP A 26 23.72 -37.87 -54.69
N PRO A 27 22.55 -38.22 -55.27
CA PRO A 27 22.34 -38.15 -56.71
C PRO A 27 22.29 -36.71 -57.25
N VAL A 28 22.28 -35.71 -56.37
CA VAL A 28 22.27 -34.28 -56.73
C VAL A 28 23.69 -33.74 -56.89
N GLY A 29 24.65 -34.24 -56.10
CA GLY A 29 26.02 -33.70 -56.08
C GLY A 29 26.05 -32.22 -55.68
N CYS A 30 26.99 -31.45 -56.25
CA CYS A 30 27.14 -30.03 -55.93
C CYS A 30 25.92 -29.19 -56.33
N ARG A 31 25.37 -28.47 -55.35
CA ARG A 31 24.15 -27.64 -55.49
C ARG A 31 24.45 -26.20 -55.97
N GLY A 32 25.72 -25.89 -56.24
CA GLY A 32 26.15 -24.56 -56.71
C GLY A 32 25.58 -24.20 -58.06
N ILE A 33 25.08 -22.97 -58.19
CA ILE A 33 24.58 -22.44 -59.45
C ILE A 33 25.68 -22.38 -60.51
N HIS A 34 25.31 -22.60 -61.76
CA HIS A 34 26.21 -22.40 -62.88
C HIS A 34 26.75 -20.97 -62.93
N THR A 35 28.06 -20.83 -63.09
CA THR A 35 28.70 -19.54 -63.36
C THR A 35 28.27 -19.05 -64.75
N PRO A 36 28.00 -17.75 -64.98
CA PRO A 36 27.57 -17.24 -66.28
C PRO A 36 28.49 -17.70 -67.42
N GLY A 37 27.92 -18.39 -68.42
CA GLY A 37 28.66 -18.93 -69.56
C GLY A 37 29.20 -20.35 -69.39
N TYR A 38 29.02 -20.97 -68.22
CA TYR A 38 29.55 -22.29 -67.89
C TYR A 38 28.46 -23.25 -67.36
N ILE A 39 28.78 -24.55 -67.29
CA ILE A 39 27.91 -25.61 -66.72
C ILE A 39 28.33 -26.03 -65.31
N ALA A 40 29.30 -25.34 -64.72
CA ALA A 40 29.81 -25.62 -63.38
C ALA A 40 29.72 -24.37 -62.50
N CYS A 41 29.62 -24.58 -61.18
CA CYS A 41 29.71 -23.50 -60.21
C CYS A 41 31.16 -23.00 -60.09
N LEU A 42 31.34 -21.81 -59.52
CA LEU A 42 32.63 -21.14 -59.42
C LEU A 42 33.73 -22.04 -58.81
N ALA A 43 33.37 -22.88 -57.83
CA ALA A 43 34.27 -23.81 -57.16
C ALA A 43 34.74 -25.00 -58.02
N HIS A 44 33.95 -25.40 -59.01
CA HIS A 44 34.24 -26.55 -59.89
C HIS A 44 34.59 -26.14 -61.32
N LEU A 45 34.73 -24.84 -61.58
CA LEU A 45 35.38 -24.35 -62.79
C LEU A 45 36.85 -24.74 -62.80
N ALA A 46 37.37 -25.08 -63.99
CA ALA A 46 38.80 -25.21 -64.22
C ALA A 46 39.49 -23.86 -63.97
N ASP A 47 40.74 -23.88 -63.50
CA ASP A 47 41.44 -22.66 -63.06
C ASP A 47 41.49 -21.58 -64.15
N ALA A 48 41.75 -21.95 -65.41
CA ALA A 48 41.76 -21.01 -66.53
C ALA A 48 40.40 -20.32 -66.77
N ASP A 49 39.30 -21.08 -66.69
CA ASP A 49 37.95 -20.53 -66.84
C ASP A 49 37.55 -19.66 -65.66
N ARG A 50 37.97 -20.05 -64.45
CA ARG A 50 37.78 -19.28 -63.23
C ARG A 50 38.50 -17.94 -63.29
N ASP A 51 39.75 -17.91 -63.73
CA ASP A 51 40.54 -16.68 -63.88
C ASP A 51 39.90 -15.72 -64.90
N VAL A 52 39.37 -16.26 -66.01
CA VAL A 52 38.62 -15.48 -67.01
C VAL A 52 37.35 -14.87 -66.41
N TYR A 53 36.56 -15.66 -65.67
CA TYR A 53 35.36 -15.15 -65.01
C TYR A 53 35.71 -14.06 -63.98
N LEU A 54 36.68 -14.31 -63.10
CA LEU A 54 37.08 -13.34 -62.06
C LEU A 54 37.62 -12.04 -62.67
N ALA A 55 38.41 -12.11 -63.75
CA ALA A 55 38.93 -10.93 -64.43
C ALA A 55 37.83 -10.10 -65.15
N SER A 56 36.65 -10.69 -65.39
CA SER A 56 35.51 -9.98 -65.98
C SER A 56 34.71 -9.15 -64.97
N LEU A 57 34.91 -9.39 -63.67
CA LEU A 57 34.20 -8.70 -62.61
C LEU A 57 34.76 -7.29 -62.41
N THR A 58 33.87 -6.36 -62.09
CA THR A 58 34.19 -4.98 -61.73
C THR A 58 33.60 -4.65 -60.36
N PRO A 59 34.18 -3.72 -59.58
CA PRO A 59 33.57 -3.25 -58.34
C PRO A 59 32.11 -2.81 -58.55
N GLY A 60 31.20 -3.30 -57.71
CA GLY A 60 29.75 -3.08 -57.83
C GLY A 60 29.03 -4.07 -58.76
N ALA A 61 29.71 -5.05 -59.33
CA ALA A 61 29.08 -6.06 -60.18
C ALA A 61 28.07 -6.94 -59.42
N TYR A 62 27.08 -7.45 -60.14
CA TYR A 62 26.08 -8.39 -59.62
C TYR A 62 26.63 -9.80 -59.69
N ILE A 63 26.55 -10.53 -58.58
CA ILE A 63 27.07 -11.90 -58.48
C ILE A 63 25.97 -12.85 -57.99
N ASP A 64 25.87 -14.01 -58.64
CA ASP A 64 25.00 -15.11 -58.22
C ASP A 64 25.84 -16.36 -58.03
N HIS A 65 26.06 -16.72 -56.77
CA HIS A 65 26.84 -17.87 -56.33
C HIS A 65 26.05 -18.75 -55.35
N ARG A 66 24.72 -18.80 -55.54
CA ARG A 66 23.84 -19.67 -54.77
C ARG A 66 24.30 -21.12 -54.75
N GLY A 67 24.20 -21.77 -53.60
CA GLY A 67 24.60 -23.17 -53.42
C GLY A 67 26.09 -23.47 -53.57
N THR A 68 26.93 -22.48 -53.87
CA THR A 68 28.34 -22.69 -54.21
C THR A 68 29.16 -22.93 -52.94
N PRO A 69 30.03 -23.96 -52.91
CA PRO A 69 30.99 -24.13 -51.82
C PRO A 69 32.19 -23.19 -52.00
N PHE A 70 32.56 -22.47 -50.95
CA PHE A 70 33.67 -21.52 -50.92
C PHE A 70 34.75 -22.00 -49.95
N THR A 71 35.95 -22.14 -50.48
CA THR A 71 37.19 -22.21 -49.69
C THR A 71 37.74 -20.81 -49.47
N ASP A 72 38.60 -20.63 -48.47
CA ASP A 72 39.21 -19.32 -48.15
C ASP A 72 39.89 -18.70 -49.39
N PRO A 73 40.74 -19.43 -50.16
CA PRO A 73 41.36 -18.85 -51.35
C PRO A 73 40.36 -18.47 -52.45
N LEU A 74 39.25 -19.21 -52.57
CA LEU A 74 38.24 -18.93 -53.60
C LEU A 74 37.45 -17.67 -53.27
N LEU A 75 37.06 -17.50 -52.00
CA LEU A 75 36.38 -16.30 -51.56
C LEU A 75 37.30 -15.07 -51.65
N ASP A 76 38.56 -15.20 -51.22
CA ASP A 76 39.55 -14.13 -51.32
C ASP A 76 39.77 -13.70 -52.78
N ALA A 77 39.85 -14.65 -53.72
CA ALA A 77 39.97 -14.36 -55.14
C ALA A 77 38.74 -13.61 -55.69
N LEU A 78 37.53 -14.02 -55.30
CA LEU A 78 36.28 -13.35 -55.67
C LEU A 78 36.24 -11.90 -55.14
N LEU A 79 36.54 -11.71 -53.86
CA LEU A 79 36.52 -10.39 -53.23
C LEU A 79 37.64 -9.48 -53.76
N TYR A 80 38.80 -10.05 -54.10
CA TYR A 80 39.90 -9.31 -54.73
C TYR A 80 39.50 -8.79 -56.12
N ALA A 81 38.79 -9.60 -56.92
CA ALA A 81 38.29 -9.18 -58.23
C ALA A 81 37.27 -8.02 -58.14
N LEU A 82 36.54 -7.91 -57.02
CA LEU A 82 35.53 -6.89 -56.77
C LEU A 82 36.07 -5.68 -55.99
N ARG A 83 37.39 -5.59 -55.81
CA ARG A 83 38.04 -4.57 -55.01
C ARG A 83 38.06 -3.22 -55.72
N ASP A 84 37.50 -2.20 -55.08
CA ASP A 84 37.58 -0.82 -55.58
C ASP A 84 39.02 -0.29 -55.44
N PRO A 85 39.67 0.15 -56.54
CA PRO A 85 41.02 0.70 -56.49
C PRO A 85 41.15 1.97 -55.63
N ALA A 86 40.06 2.75 -55.47
CA ALA A 86 40.08 4.01 -54.73
C ALA A 86 40.02 3.80 -53.21
N THR A 87 39.18 2.88 -52.75
CA THR A 87 38.99 2.62 -51.32
C THR A 87 39.80 1.43 -50.82
N GLY A 88 40.22 0.54 -51.72
CA GLY A 88 40.87 -0.72 -51.38
C GLY A 88 39.94 -1.74 -50.73
N HIS A 89 38.62 -1.55 -50.80
CA HIS A 89 37.62 -2.44 -50.22
C HIS A 89 36.75 -3.09 -51.31
N PRO A 90 36.30 -4.36 -51.13
CA PRO A 90 35.39 -5.00 -52.07
C PRO A 90 34.04 -4.29 -52.11
N ARG A 91 33.54 -4.04 -53.32
CA ARG A 91 32.21 -3.50 -53.58
C ARG A 91 31.41 -4.50 -54.39
N LEU A 92 30.29 -4.94 -53.86
CA LEU A 92 29.39 -5.90 -54.49
C LEU A 92 28.09 -5.17 -54.78
N GLY A 93 27.53 -5.36 -55.97
CA GLY A 93 26.16 -4.93 -56.26
C GLY A 93 25.18 -5.92 -55.62
N MET A 94 24.24 -6.48 -56.39
CA MET A 94 23.41 -7.57 -55.87
C MET A 94 24.26 -8.82 -55.67
N ALA A 95 24.29 -9.34 -54.44
CA ALA A 95 25.17 -10.44 -54.05
C ALA A 95 24.36 -11.63 -53.53
N ASN A 96 24.26 -12.70 -54.34
CA ASN A 96 23.48 -13.87 -53.97
C ASN A 96 24.34 -15.07 -53.57
N PHE A 97 24.37 -15.35 -52.28
CA PHE A 97 25.03 -16.49 -51.63
C PHE A 97 24.01 -17.42 -50.95
N GLN A 98 22.73 -17.39 -51.35
CA GLN A 98 21.71 -18.26 -50.78
C GLN A 98 22.14 -19.73 -50.88
N SER A 99 22.04 -20.47 -49.78
CA SER A 99 22.48 -21.86 -49.64
C SER A 99 23.96 -22.12 -49.94
N ALA A 100 24.81 -21.09 -50.05
CA ALA A 100 26.26 -21.26 -50.18
C ALA A 100 26.86 -21.87 -48.91
N THR A 101 27.99 -22.57 -49.04
CA THR A 101 28.74 -23.12 -47.91
C THR A 101 30.12 -22.49 -47.88
N PHE A 102 30.56 -22.01 -46.73
CA PHE A 102 31.91 -21.46 -46.52
C PHE A 102 32.68 -22.40 -45.61
N ASP A 103 33.65 -23.13 -46.15
CA ASP A 103 34.31 -24.23 -45.44
C ASP A 103 35.35 -23.76 -44.42
N GLY A 104 36.03 -22.64 -44.68
CA GLY A 104 36.92 -21.98 -43.71
C GLY A 104 36.48 -20.56 -43.37
N ILE A 105 37.41 -19.64 -43.16
CA ILE A 105 37.09 -18.30 -42.66
C ILE A 105 36.57 -17.43 -43.80
N ALA A 106 35.30 -17.04 -43.72
CA ALA A 106 34.68 -16.13 -44.67
C ALA A 106 34.97 -14.66 -44.30
N LEU A 107 35.91 -14.03 -45.02
CA LEU A 107 36.38 -12.66 -44.75
C LEU A 107 35.60 -11.61 -45.57
N PHE A 108 34.43 -11.22 -45.08
CA PHE A 108 33.65 -10.07 -45.59
C PHE A 108 33.97 -8.76 -44.83
N GLN A 109 35.18 -8.63 -44.27
CA GLN A 109 35.58 -7.46 -43.49
C GLN A 109 35.63 -6.22 -44.40
N SER A 110 35.00 -5.12 -43.97
CA SER A 110 34.95 -3.85 -44.69
C SER A 110 34.37 -3.94 -46.10
N VAL A 111 33.60 -4.99 -46.41
CA VAL A 111 32.91 -5.13 -47.69
C VAL A 111 31.72 -4.19 -47.76
N THR A 112 31.50 -3.58 -48.92
CA THR A 112 30.31 -2.77 -49.21
C THR A 112 29.37 -3.55 -50.14
N PHE A 113 28.18 -3.87 -49.64
CA PHE A 113 27.07 -4.42 -50.42
C PHE A 113 26.16 -3.25 -50.83
N GLU A 114 26.19 -2.87 -52.10
CA GLU A 114 25.48 -1.72 -52.67
C GLU A 114 24.00 -1.98 -52.95
N SER A 115 23.62 -3.25 -53.04
CA SER A 115 22.26 -3.74 -53.26
C SER A 115 22.01 -4.92 -52.33
N GLU A 116 20.84 -5.56 -52.44
CA GLU A 116 20.47 -6.69 -51.58
C GLU A 116 21.56 -7.78 -51.50
N ALA A 117 21.81 -8.25 -50.28
CA ALA A 117 22.78 -9.29 -49.96
C ALA A 117 22.07 -10.53 -49.42
N TRP A 118 22.12 -11.63 -50.17
CA TRP A 118 21.34 -12.84 -49.89
C TRP A 118 22.24 -13.95 -49.34
N PHE A 119 22.13 -14.24 -48.04
CA PHE A 119 22.81 -15.33 -47.34
C PHE A 119 21.81 -16.36 -46.76
N MET A 120 20.55 -16.34 -47.22
CA MET A 120 19.52 -17.23 -46.71
C MET A 120 19.95 -18.70 -46.81
N SER A 121 19.78 -19.44 -45.73
CA SER A 121 20.18 -20.85 -45.63
C SER A 121 21.67 -21.13 -45.93
N ALA A 122 22.53 -20.11 -45.94
CA ALA A 122 23.97 -20.32 -46.08
C ALA A 122 24.56 -20.98 -44.83
N THR A 123 25.66 -21.71 -45.01
CA THR A 123 26.36 -22.40 -43.93
C THR A 123 27.79 -21.92 -43.83
N PHE A 124 28.16 -21.32 -42.71
CA PHE A 124 29.53 -20.92 -42.39
C PHE A 124 30.14 -21.96 -41.45
N ARG A 125 30.96 -22.87 -41.99
CA ARG A 125 31.62 -23.93 -41.20
C ARG A 125 32.79 -23.37 -40.39
N GLY A 126 33.57 -22.46 -41.00
CA GLY A 126 34.57 -21.66 -40.29
C GLY A 126 33.96 -20.39 -39.69
N GLY A 127 34.82 -19.42 -39.35
CA GLY A 127 34.37 -18.12 -38.84
C GLY A 127 33.86 -17.21 -39.97
N ALA A 128 32.86 -16.38 -39.67
CA ALA A 128 32.35 -15.37 -40.60
C ALA A 128 32.69 -13.98 -40.06
N ARG A 129 33.42 -13.18 -40.85
CA ARG A 129 33.83 -11.82 -40.46
C ARG A 129 33.20 -10.79 -41.38
N PHE A 130 32.17 -10.13 -40.89
CA PHE A 130 31.49 -8.98 -41.49
C PHE A 130 31.82 -7.68 -40.75
N GLY A 131 32.93 -7.64 -40.01
CA GLY A 131 33.31 -6.45 -39.25
C GLY A 131 33.48 -5.25 -40.18
N GLN A 132 32.93 -4.10 -39.78
CA GLN A 132 32.94 -2.87 -40.58
C GLN A 132 32.32 -3.01 -42.00
N ALA A 133 31.59 -4.08 -42.27
CA ALA A 133 30.86 -4.23 -43.52
C ALA A 133 29.70 -3.23 -43.59
N THR A 134 29.36 -2.78 -44.80
CA THR A 134 28.25 -1.86 -45.04
C THR A 134 27.23 -2.53 -45.97
N PHE A 135 25.98 -2.60 -45.54
CA PHE A 135 24.85 -3.10 -46.32
C PHE A 135 23.93 -1.93 -46.64
N HIS A 136 23.86 -1.51 -47.90
CA HIS A 136 23.06 -0.37 -48.34
C HIS A 136 21.57 -0.69 -48.47
N ASP A 137 21.26 -1.92 -48.88
CA ASP A 137 19.90 -2.45 -49.04
C ASP A 137 19.74 -3.66 -48.12
N LYS A 138 18.64 -4.40 -48.26
CA LYS A 138 18.27 -5.52 -47.38
C LYS A 138 19.35 -6.59 -47.30
N ALA A 139 19.62 -7.02 -46.08
CA ALA A 139 20.56 -8.10 -45.79
C ALA A 139 19.81 -9.32 -45.26
N HIS A 140 19.80 -10.39 -46.05
CA HIS A 140 19.03 -11.60 -45.80
C HIS A 140 19.92 -12.71 -45.22
N PHE A 141 19.83 -12.94 -43.93
CA PHE A 141 20.52 -13.99 -43.17
C PHE A 141 19.54 -15.02 -42.59
N GLU A 142 18.33 -15.12 -43.12
CA GLU A 142 17.32 -16.03 -42.62
C GLU A 142 17.77 -17.49 -42.78
N TRP A 143 17.56 -18.32 -41.74
CA TRP A 143 17.96 -19.73 -41.74
C TRP A 143 19.46 -19.99 -41.93
N VAL A 144 20.31 -18.96 -41.80
CA VAL A 144 21.77 -19.13 -41.86
C VAL A 144 22.26 -19.94 -40.66
N THR A 145 23.29 -20.75 -40.86
CA THR A 145 23.97 -21.45 -39.76
C THR A 145 25.44 -21.01 -39.70
N PHE A 146 25.82 -20.39 -38.58
CA PHE A 146 27.20 -20.09 -38.24
C PHE A 146 27.72 -21.14 -37.25
N HIS A 147 28.54 -22.07 -37.73
CA HIS A 147 29.23 -23.04 -36.89
C HIS A 147 30.38 -22.39 -36.12
N GLY A 148 31.21 -21.59 -36.82
CA GLY A 148 32.27 -20.79 -36.21
C GLY A 148 31.80 -19.41 -35.75
N ASN A 149 32.73 -18.60 -35.25
CA ASN A 149 32.42 -17.27 -34.71
C ASN A 149 31.86 -16.35 -35.80
N ALA A 150 30.81 -15.60 -35.46
CA ALA A 150 30.16 -14.64 -36.34
C ALA A 150 30.41 -13.20 -35.85
N HIS A 151 31.27 -12.48 -36.56
CA HIS A 151 31.68 -11.12 -36.19
C HIS A 151 31.06 -10.09 -37.12
N PHE A 152 30.13 -9.30 -36.60
CA PHE A 152 29.48 -8.15 -37.24
C PHE A 152 29.85 -6.81 -36.55
N GLY A 153 30.95 -6.78 -35.80
CA GLY A 153 31.37 -5.60 -35.04
C GLY A 153 31.54 -4.38 -35.94
N TRP A 154 30.94 -3.25 -35.55
CA TRP A 154 30.92 -2.01 -36.32
C TRP A 154 30.35 -2.13 -37.75
N ALA A 155 29.60 -3.19 -38.06
CA ALA A 155 28.89 -3.29 -39.32
C ALA A 155 27.73 -2.28 -39.37
N THR A 156 27.41 -1.78 -40.55
CA THR A 156 26.32 -0.82 -40.78
C THR A 156 25.30 -1.42 -41.74
N PHE A 157 24.04 -1.46 -41.30
CA PHE A 157 22.89 -1.89 -42.10
C PHE A 157 21.99 -0.68 -42.32
N HIS A 158 21.87 -0.22 -43.57
CA HIS A 158 21.08 0.96 -43.92
C HIS A 158 19.59 0.66 -44.10
N ASP A 159 19.24 -0.55 -44.54
CA ASP A 159 17.88 -1.07 -44.69
C ASP A 159 17.67 -2.28 -43.74
N GLU A 160 16.57 -3.02 -43.91
CA GLU A 160 16.17 -4.14 -43.07
C GLU A 160 17.24 -5.27 -43.07
N ALA A 161 17.58 -5.74 -41.87
CA ALA A 161 18.51 -6.86 -41.68
C ALA A 161 17.76 -8.05 -41.07
N HIS A 162 17.74 -9.16 -41.79
CA HIS A 162 16.90 -10.31 -41.45
C HIS A 162 17.75 -11.50 -41.00
N PHE A 163 17.80 -11.75 -39.69
CA PHE A 163 18.45 -12.89 -39.05
C PHE A 163 17.43 -13.90 -38.48
N GLY A 164 16.20 -13.89 -38.99
CA GLY A 164 15.14 -14.78 -38.51
C GLY A 164 15.53 -16.25 -38.66
N TRP A 165 15.30 -17.07 -37.63
CA TRP A 165 15.70 -18.49 -37.59
C TRP A 165 17.20 -18.75 -37.80
N ALA A 166 18.05 -17.72 -37.69
CA ALA A 166 19.49 -17.90 -37.76
C ALA A 166 20.00 -18.72 -36.56
N THR A 167 20.97 -19.60 -36.80
CA THR A 167 21.62 -20.40 -35.76
C THR A 167 23.07 -19.98 -35.60
N PHE A 168 23.43 -19.46 -34.43
CA PHE A 168 24.79 -19.11 -34.06
C PHE A 168 25.29 -20.11 -33.02
N GLN A 169 26.17 -21.03 -33.43
CA GLN A 169 26.66 -22.11 -32.57
C GLN A 169 27.87 -21.69 -31.70
N SER A 170 28.58 -20.65 -32.13
CA SER A 170 29.76 -20.10 -31.46
C SER A 170 29.57 -18.60 -31.19
N ASP A 171 30.64 -17.94 -30.73
CA ASP A 171 30.61 -16.54 -30.30
C ASP A 171 30.09 -15.62 -31.40
N THR A 172 29.23 -14.69 -31.00
CA THR A 172 28.57 -13.77 -31.92
C THR A 172 28.75 -12.35 -31.42
N VAL A 173 29.30 -11.49 -32.27
CA VAL A 173 29.71 -10.13 -31.88
C VAL A 173 29.10 -9.12 -32.82
N PHE A 174 28.11 -8.37 -32.33
CA PHE A 174 27.51 -7.18 -32.94
C PHE A 174 28.00 -5.88 -32.28
N LEU A 175 29.09 -5.93 -31.51
CA LEU A 175 29.68 -4.79 -30.80
C LEU A 175 29.76 -3.55 -31.69
N GLY A 176 29.09 -2.47 -31.30
CA GLY A 176 29.11 -1.19 -32.03
C GLY A 176 28.50 -1.21 -33.43
N ALA A 177 27.80 -2.27 -33.83
CA ALA A 177 27.06 -2.31 -35.09
C ALA A 177 25.90 -1.30 -35.09
N THR A 178 25.49 -0.85 -36.26
CA THR A 178 24.37 0.08 -36.45
C THR A 178 23.35 -0.49 -37.42
N PHE A 179 22.10 -0.59 -36.98
CA PHE A 179 20.93 -0.93 -37.79
C PHE A 179 20.05 0.30 -37.93
N HIS A 180 20.01 0.89 -39.12
CA HIS A 180 19.25 2.11 -39.40
C HIS A 180 17.75 1.87 -39.63
N ASP A 181 17.38 0.64 -40.00
CA ASP A 181 16.00 0.16 -40.11
C ASP A 181 15.81 -1.10 -39.23
N LYS A 182 14.80 -1.92 -39.51
CA LYS A 182 14.43 -3.10 -38.72
C LYS A 182 15.49 -4.19 -38.74
N ALA A 183 15.98 -4.55 -37.56
CA ALA A 183 16.81 -5.73 -37.33
C ALA A 183 15.94 -6.87 -36.77
N ARG A 184 15.72 -7.92 -37.57
CA ARG A 184 14.85 -9.05 -37.22
C ARG A 184 15.66 -10.28 -36.83
N PHE A 185 15.67 -10.62 -35.56
CA PHE A 185 16.27 -11.83 -34.97
C PHE A 185 15.22 -12.80 -34.43
N GLY A 186 13.97 -12.69 -34.89
CA GLY A 186 12.88 -13.55 -34.43
C GLY A 186 13.20 -15.03 -34.62
N LEU A 187 12.97 -15.85 -33.59
CA LEU A 187 13.27 -17.28 -33.58
C LEU A 187 14.75 -17.63 -33.83
N ALA A 188 15.67 -16.66 -33.74
CA ALA A 188 17.10 -16.93 -33.83
C ALA A 188 17.61 -17.63 -32.56
N THR A 189 18.63 -18.47 -32.70
CA THR A 189 19.24 -19.18 -31.57
C THR A 189 20.72 -18.85 -31.45
N PHE A 190 21.12 -18.40 -30.26
CA PHE A 190 22.50 -18.07 -29.90
C PHE A 190 22.98 -19.04 -28.83
N GLN A 191 23.89 -19.94 -29.19
CA GLN A 191 24.30 -21.07 -28.34
C GLN A 191 25.57 -20.79 -27.52
N SER A 192 26.24 -19.65 -27.75
CA SER A 192 27.38 -19.21 -26.92
C SER A 192 26.91 -18.36 -25.73
N ASP A 193 27.69 -18.41 -24.63
CA ASP A 193 27.52 -17.49 -23.50
C ASP A 193 27.99 -16.06 -23.86
N ASP A 194 28.88 -15.93 -24.87
CA ASP A 194 29.56 -14.70 -25.24
C ASP A 194 28.89 -13.97 -26.43
N THR A 195 27.55 -13.93 -26.45
CA THR A 195 26.80 -13.16 -27.46
C THR A 195 26.77 -11.69 -27.06
N SER A 196 27.39 -10.82 -27.85
CA SER A 196 27.53 -9.39 -27.53
C SER A 196 26.83 -8.48 -28.54
N PHE A 197 25.86 -7.72 -28.06
CA PHE A 197 25.23 -6.56 -28.69
C PHE A 197 25.60 -5.26 -27.96
N ARG A 198 26.76 -5.26 -27.29
CA ARG A 198 27.21 -4.11 -26.51
C ARG A 198 27.39 -2.89 -27.41
N SER A 199 26.93 -1.72 -26.98
CA SER A 199 27.01 -0.46 -27.74
C SER A 199 26.42 -0.54 -29.16
N THR A 200 25.58 -1.55 -29.46
CA THR A 200 24.88 -1.65 -30.73
C THR A 200 23.76 -0.62 -30.78
N ILE A 201 23.58 0.01 -31.94
CA ILE A 201 22.49 0.94 -32.19
C ILE A 201 21.45 0.25 -33.06
N PHE A 202 20.25 0.08 -32.53
CA PHE A 202 19.09 -0.40 -33.26
C PHE A 202 18.14 0.75 -33.53
N HIS A 203 17.59 0.85 -34.74
CA HIS A 203 16.34 1.56 -34.94
C HIS A 203 15.21 0.73 -34.33
N ASP A 204 14.68 -0.25 -35.05
CA ASP A 204 13.75 -1.24 -34.51
C ASP A 204 14.45 -2.60 -34.40
N ALA A 205 14.24 -3.30 -33.28
CA ALA A 205 14.83 -4.62 -33.04
C ALA A 205 13.76 -5.63 -32.63
N VAL A 206 13.70 -6.76 -33.34
CA VAL A 206 12.73 -7.82 -33.10
C VAL A 206 13.45 -9.11 -32.74
N PHE A 207 13.44 -9.47 -31.46
CA PHE A 207 13.97 -10.69 -30.86
C PHE A 207 12.85 -11.62 -30.37
N THR A 208 11.64 -11.50 -30.92
CA THR A 208 10.49 -12.32 -30.54
C THR A 208 10.81 -13.82 -30.67
N GLU A 209 10.58 -14.56 -29.59
CA GLU A 209 10.90 -16.00 -29.46
C GLU A 209 12.38 -16.36 -29.73
N ALA A 210 13.30 -15.38 -29.69
CA ALA A 210 14.72 -15.65 -29.80
C ALA A 210 15.23 -16.36 -28.53
N THR A 211 16.17 -17.29 -28.71
CA THR A 211 16.79 -18.02 -27.60
C THR A 211 18.27 -17.63 -27.49
N PHE A 212 18.65 -17.11 -26.33
CA PHE A 212 20.02 -16.77 -25.97
C PHE A 212 20.51 -17.71 -24.88
N ARG A 213 21.70 -18.30 -25.08
CA ARG A 213 22.37 -18.97 -23.98
C ARG A 213 22.88 -17.94 -22.97
N GLY A 214 23.66 -16.94 -23.40
CA GLY A 214 23.94 -15.72 -22.64
C GLY A 214 23.98 -14.53 -23.61
N ALA A 215 23.60 -13.33 -23.14
CA ALA A 215 23.57 -12.15 -24.01
C ALA A 215 23.85 -10.83 -23.30
N GLU A 216 24.76 -10.04 -23.86
CA GLU A 216 25.12 -8.69 -23.40
C GLU A 216 24.55 -7.62 -24.33
N PHE A 217 23.65 -6.77 -23.80
CA PHE A 217 23.12 -5.57 -24.44
C PHE A 217 23.59 -4.29 -23.72
N GLY A 218 24.69 -4.38 -22.97
CA GLY A 218 25.21 -3.25 -22.20
C GLY A 218 25.48 -2.03 -23.08
N GLU A 219 25.06 -0.85 -22.63
CA GLU A 219 25.19 0.41 -23.39
C GLU A 219 24.54 0.40 -24.80
N ALA A 220 23.72 -0.61 -25.14
CA ALA A 220 23.00 -0.64 -26.41
C ALA A 220 21.93 0.46 -26.45
N ILE A 221 21.66 0.98 -27.65
CA ILE A 221 20.68 2.04 -27.87
C ILE A 221 19.61 1.53 -28.83
N PHE A 222 18.38 1.42 -28.34
CA PHE A 222 17.20 1.11 -29.14
C PHE A 222 16.47 2.43 -29.43
N GLN A 223 16.57 2.95 -30.65
CA GLN A 223 15.98 4.24 -31.03
C GLN A 223 14.46 4.12 -31.22
N GLY A 224 14.00 3.00 -31.77
CA GLY A 224 12.62 2.57 -31.95
C GLY A 224 12.26 1.41 -31.02
N SER A 225 11.35 0.54 -31.47
CA SER A 225 10.80 -0.57 -30.67
C SER A 225 11.85 -1.66 -30.43
N ALA A 226 11.89 -2.20 -29.21
CA ALA A 226 12.72 -3.33 -28.84
C ALA A 226 11.82 -4.47 -28.34
N GLU A 227 11.62 -5.48 -29.18
CA GLU A 227 10.69 -6.58 -28.94
C GLU A 227 11.45 -7.84 -28.54
N PHE A 228 11.33 -8.24 -27.27
CA PHE A 228 11.83 -9.48 -26.69
C PHE A 228 10.67 -10.38 -26.22
N GLU A 229 9.51 -10.26 -26.85
CA GLU A 229 8.32 -11.04 -26.50
C GLU A 229 8.63 -12.54 -26.61
N LEU A 230 8.33 -13.29 -25.55
CA LEU A 230 8.60 -14.73 -25.43
C LEU A 230 10.09 -15.12 -25.64
N ALA A 231 11.03 -14.17 -25.55
CA ALA A 231 12.45 -14.47 -25.64
C ALA A 231 12.93 -15.28 -24.42
N ILE A 232 13.89 -16.17 -24.63
CA ILE A 232 14.44 -17.04 -23.58
C ILE A 232 15.92 -16.75 -23.39
N PHE A 233 16.30 -16.39 -22.16
CA PHE A 233 17.69 -16.23 -21.73
C PHE A 233 18.06 -17.36 -20.78
N GLN A 234 18.88 -18.32 -21.22
CA GLN A 234 19.18 -19.53 -20.46
C GLN A 234 20.22 -19.31 -19.34
N ARG A 235 21.10 -18.33 -19.52
CA ARG A 235 22.11 -17.87 -18.55
C ARG A 235 21.92 -16.37 -18.31
N GLY A 236 22.99 -15.59 -18.30
CA GLY A 236 22.91 -14.15 -18.00
C GLY A 236 22.33 -13.34 -19.16
N ALA A 237 21.49 -12.37 -18.81
CA ALA A 237 21.05 -11.28 -19.67
C ALA A 237 21.52 -9.96 -19.04
N TRP A 238 22.46 -9.29 -19.71
CA TRP A 238 23.08 -8.05 -19.20
C TRP A 238 22.62 -6.87 -20.05
N LEU A 239 21.67 -6.10 -19.53
CA LEU A 239 21.12 -4.90 -20.16
C LEU A 239 21.50 -3.63 -19.38
N GLU A 240 22.62 -3.68 -18.66
CA GLU A 240 23.10 -2.60 -17.82
C GLU A 240 23.44 -1.36 -18.67
N SER A 241 22.95 -0.20 -18.25
CA SER A 241 23.09 1.08 -18.97
C SER A 241 22.54 1.09 -20.40
N ALA A 242 21.70 0.11 -20.77
CA ALA A 242 21.00 0.13 -22.05
C ALA A 242 19.97 1.27 -22.10
N THR A 243 19.80 1.88 -23.27
CA THR A 243 18.84 2.98 -23.49
C THR A 243 17.77 2.57 -24.49
N PHE A 244 16.52 2.49 -24.03
CA PHE A 244 15.34 2.23 -24.84
C PHE A 244 14.60 3.55 -25.08
N ARG A 245 14.72 4.11 -26.29
CA ARG A 245 14.05 5.34 -26.70
C ARG A 245 12.63 5.09 -27.24
N GLY A 246 12.39 3.92 -27.83
CA GLY A 246 11.05 3.40 -28.11
C GLY A 246 10.55 2.47 -27.01
N ASP A 247 9.44 1.77 -27.28
CA ASP A 247 8.87 0.81 -26.33
C ASP A 247 9.78 -0.42 -26.19
N ALA A 248 9.95 -0.89 -24.96
CA ALA A 248 10.70 -2.10 -24.65
C ALA A 248 9.74 -3.19 -24.17
N VAL A 249 9.56 -4.23 -24.98
CA VAL A 249 8.57 -5.29 -24.76
C VAL A 249 9.28 -6.58 -24.38
N PHE A 250 9.15 -7.02 -23.13
CA PHE A 250 9.65 -8.29 -22.60
C PHE A 250 8.50 -9.20 -22.16
N ARG A 251 7.31 -9.03 -22.76
CA ARG A 251 6.12 -9.79 -22.40
C ARG A 251 6.35 -11.29 -22.52
N GLY A 252 6.07 -12.03 -21.47
CA GLY A 252 6.28 -13.49 -21.43
C GLY A 252 7.74 -13.94 -21.58
N ALA A 253 8.72 -13.03 -21.55
CA ALA A 253 10.12 -13.38 -21.63
C ALA A 253 10.54 -14.21 -20.41
N THR A 254 11.45 -15.16 -20.61
CA THR A 254 11.96 -16.04 -19.55
C THR A 254 13.46 -15.85 -19.34
N PHE A 255 13.83 -15.44 -18.13
CA PHE A 255 15.22 -15.29 -17.69
C PHE A 255 15.57 -16.41 -16.72
N GLN A 256 16.23 -17.45 -17.22
CA GLN A 256 16.62 -18.62 -16.42
C GLN A 256 17.85 -18.33 -15.55
N GLY A 257 18.76 -17.47 -16.01
CA GLY A 257 19.86 -16.93 -15.22
C GLY A 257 19.60 -15.50 -14.72
N LYS A 258 20.67 -14.80 -14.36
CA LYS A 258 20.57 -13.41 -13.87
C LYS A 258 20.12 -12.46 -14.98
N ALA A 259 19.20 -11.56 -14.66
CA ALA A 259 18.77 -10.49 -15.55
C ALA A 259 19.12 -9.14 -14.91
N GLU A 260 20.06 -8.41 -15.50
CA GLU A 260 20.56 -7.15 -14.96
C GLU A 260 20.17 -5.98 -15.88
N PHE A 261 19.23 -5.16 -15.42
CA PHE A 261 18.77 -3.90 -16.03
C PHE A 261 19.27 -2.69 -15.24
N GLY A 262 20.41 -2.82 -14.55
CA GLY A 262 21.00 -1.75 -13.75
C GLY A 262 21.22 -0.49 -14.59
N GLU A 263 20.89 0.68 -14.07
CA GLU A 263 21.06 1.98 -14.74
C GLU A 263 20.43 2.09 -16.16
N ALA A 264 19.58 1.12 -16.55
CA ALA A 264 18.90 1.14 -17.83
C ALA A 264 17.88 2.28 -17.88
N ILE A 265 17.71 2.88 -19.07
CA ILE A 265 16.82 4.02 -19.28
C ILE A 265 15.73 3.63 -20.26
N PHE A 266 14.48 3.60 -19.79
CA PHE A 266 13.29 3.36 -20.61
C PHE A 266 12.57 4.70 -20.82
N GLN A 267 12.70 5.30 -22.01
CA GLN A 267 12.11 6.61 -22.31
C GLN A 267 10.61 6.52 -22.63
N ARG A 268 10.16 5.36 -23.12
CA ARG A 268 8.76 5.02 -23.40
C ARG A 268 8.31 3.86 -22.51
N GLY A 269 7.32 3.08 -22.94
CA GLY A 269 6.77 1.99 -22.14
C GLY A 269 7.79 0.86 -21.97
N ALA A 270 7.86 0.30 -20.75
CA ALA A 270 8.60 -0.92 -20.46
C ALA A 270 7.59 -1.99 -20.02
N TRP A 271 7.41 -3.01 -20.83
CA TRP A 271 6.33 -3.99 -20.72
C TRP A 271 6.91 -5.37 -20.39
N LEU A 272 6.94 -5.73 -19.11
CA LEU A 272 7.45 -7.00 -18.59
C LEU A 272 6.31 -7.90 -18.09
N GLU A 273 5.10 -7.78 -18.66
CA GLU A 273 3.95 -8.53 -18.19
C GLU A 273 4.14 -10.03 -18.44
N SER A 274 3.77 -10.84 -17.46
CA SER A 274 3.96 -12.30 -17.49
C SER A 274 5.42 -12.76 -17.69
N ALA A 275 6.41 -11.87 -17.55
CA ALA A 275 7.81 -12.26 -17.60
C ALA A 275 8.18 -13.13 -16.39
N THR A 276 9.06 -14.11 -16.61
CA THR A 276 9.52 -15.04 -15.57
C THR A 276 11.01 -14.88 -15.32
N PHE A 277 11.38 -14.48 -14.10
CA PHE A 277 12.75 -14.35 -13.63
C PHE A 277 13.09 -15.51 -12.69
N GLN A 278 13.67 -16.58 -13.22
CA GLN A 278 14.10 -17.74 -12.43
C GLN A 278 15.39 -17.43 -11.66
N GLY A 279 16.29 -16.65 -12.27
CA GLY A 279 17.46 -16.08 -11.60
C GLY A 279 17.19 -14.70 -10.97
N ASP A 280 18.22 -14.13 -10.35
CA ASP A 280 18.14 -12.80 -9.74
C ASP A 280 17.83 -11.73 -10.81
N ALA A 281 16.91 -10.81 -10.47
CA ALA A 281 16.51 -9.70 -11.33
C ALA A 281 16.94 -8.36 -10.70
N GLY A 282 17.82 -7.63 -11.37
CA GLY A 282 18.34 -6.34 -10.94
C GLY A 282 17.81 -5.18 -11.78
N PHE A 283 17.21 -4.20 -11.12
CA PHE A 283 16.75 -2.92 -11.70
C PHE A 283 17.37 -1.73 -10.97
N ARG A 284 18.57 -1.92 -10.42
CA ARG A 284 19.20 -0.93 -9.54
C ARG A 284 19.54 0.34 -10.32
N GLY A 285 19.02 1.49 -9.89
CA GLY A 285 19.23 2.77 -10.59
C GLY A 285 18.51 2.87 -11.95
N ALA A 286 17.67 1.90 -12.32
CA ALA A 286 16.92 1.95 -13.58
C ALA A 286 15.94 3.13 -13.58
N THR A 287 15.79 3.78 -14.73
CA THR A 287 14.92 4.94 -14.92
C THR A 287 13.83 4.64 -15.94
N PHE A 288 12.58 4.62 -15.48
CA PHE A 288 11.39 4.43 -16.29
C PHE A 288 10.71 5.79 -16.50
N GLN A 289 10.92 6.42 -17.65
CA GLN A 289 10.32 7.71 -18.01
C GLN A 289 8.90 7.55 -18.57
N GLY A 290 8.59 6.42 -19.22
CA GLY A 290 7.24 6.00 -19.58
C GLY A 290 6.61 5.09 -18.52
N ASP A 291 5.48 4.47 -18.88
CA ASP A 291 4.80 3.50 -18.02
C ASP A 291 5.63 2.21 -17.90
N ALA A 292 5.59 1.58 -16.72
CA ALA A 292 6.29 0.32 -16.45
C ALA A 292 5.30 -0.75 -15.97
N GLY A 293 5.13 -1.80 -16.77
CA GLY A 293 4.25 -2.92 -16.48
C GLY A 293 5.03 -4.17 -16.07
N PHE A 294 4.70 -4.75 -14.92
CA PHE A 294 5.19 -6.01 -14.37
C PHE A 294 4.00 -6.93 -14.01
N GLU A 295 2.84 -6.71 -14.63
CA GLU A 295 1.62 -7.45 -14.31
C GLU A 295 1.81 -8.94 -14.52
N SER A 296 1.40 -9.75 -13.53
CA SER A 296 1.56 -11.21 -13.55
C SER A 296 3.01 -11.70 -13.75
N ALA A 297 4.01 -10.83 -13.58
CA ALA A 297 5.41 -11.23 -13.63
C ALA A 297 5.74 -12.12 -12.42
N THR A 298 6.60 -13.11 -12.63
CA THR A 298 7.03 -14.06 -11.58
C THR A 298 8.52 -13.91 -11.33
N PHE A 299 8.89 -13.60 -10.08
CA PHE A 299 10.27 -13.47 -9.63
C PHE A 299 10.60 -14.62 -8.67
N GLN A 300 11.27 -15.65 -9.19
CA GLN A 300 11.73 -16.79 -8.39
C GLN A 300 13.09 -16.51 -7.74
N GLY A 301 13.95 -15.73 -8.42
CA GLY A 301 15.17 -15.18 -7.85
C GLY A 301 14.94 -13.87 -7.08
N VAL A 302 16.01 -13.32 -6.49
CA VAL A 302 15.91 -12.06 -5.72
C VAL A 302 15.65 -10.89 -6.66
N ALA A 303 14.61 -10.11 -6.39
CA ALA A 303 14.26 -8.91 -7.16
C ALA A 303 14.76 -7.64 -6.45
N ARG A 304 15.60 -6.84 -7.13
CA ARG A 304 16.24 -5.64 -6.56
C ARG A 304 15.90 -4.40 -7.38
N PHE A 305 15.09 -3.51 -6.83
CA PHE A 305 14.71 -2.24 -7.46
C PHE A 305 15.45 -1.03 -6.86
N GLY A 306 16.55 -1.24 -6.13
CA GLY A 306 17.22 -0.19 -5.37
C GLY A 306 17.57 1.05 -6.20
N TRP A 307 17.19 2.25 -5.75
CA TRP A 307 17.38 3.53 -6.47
C TRP A 307 16.68 3.66 -7.83
N ALA A 308 15.76 2.74 -8.18
CA ALA A 308 14.97 2.90 -9.39
C ALA A 308 14.05 4.13 -9.31
N THR A 309 13.79 4.75 -10.45
CA THR A 309 12.86 5.89 -10.57
C THR A 309 11.80 5.61 -11.63
N PHE A 310 10.53 5.70 -11.23
CA PHE A 310 9.37 5.58 -12.11
C PHE A 310 8.72 6.96 -12.23
N HIS A 311 8.81 7.58 -13.41
CA HIS A 311 8.23 8.90 -13.67
C HIS A 311 6.74 8.86 -13.95
N ARG A 312 6.29 7.78 -14.60
CA ARG A 312 4.87 7.51 -14.85
C ARG A 312 4.40 6.36 -13.98
N SER A 313 3.31 5.74 -14.39
CA SER A 313 2.67 4.68 -13.65
C SER A 313 3.52 3.42 -13.63
N ALA A 314 3.57 2.76 -12.48
CA ALA A 314 4.24 1.48 -12.31
C ALA A 314 3.25 0.46 -11.77
N SER A 315 3.09 -0.65 -12.48
CA SER A 315 2.11 -1.68 -12.16
C SER A 315 2.79 -3.03 -11.94
N PHE A 316 2.50 -3.64 -10.81
CA PHE A 316 2.95 -4.95 -10.36
C PHE A 316 1.72 -5.84 -10.05
N GLY A 317 0.59 -5.56 -10.68
CA GLY A 317 -0.68 -6.23 -10.43
C GLY A 317 -0.57 -7.75 -10.64
N SER A 318 -1.00 -8.54 -9.67
CA SER A 318 -0.89 -10.02 -9.71
C SER A 318 0.53 -10.57 -9.89
N ALA A 319 1.57 -9.75 -9.69
CA ALA A 319 2.94 -10.25 -9.70
C ALA A 319 3.21 -11.17 -8.50
N THR A 320 4.10 -12.15 -8.68
CA THR A 320 4.50 -13.08 -7.62
C THR A 320 6.00 -12.96 -7.36
N PHE A 321 6.38 -12.70 -6.12
CA PHE A 321 7.76 -12.70 -5.65
C PHE A 321 7.96 -13.93 -4.75
N GLU A 322 8.50 -15.01 -5.31
CA GLU A 322 8.76 -16.25 -4.56
C GLU A 322 9.98 -16.09 -3.63
N SER A 323 10.92 -15.21 -4.00
CA SER A 323 12.09 -14.84 -3.21
C SER A 323 12.02 -13.38 -2.75
N ASN A 324 13.10 -12.90 -2.13
CA ASN A 324 13.13 -11.58 -1.50
C ASN A 324 12.97 -10.45 -2.53
N ALA A 325 12.07 -9.51 -2.23
CA ALA A 325 11.83 -8.31 -3.02
C ALA A 325 12.32 -7.06 -2.28
N ARG A 326 13.25 -6.32 -2.87
CA ARG A 326 13.90 -5.17 -2.24
C ARG A 326 13.65 -3.89 -3.01
N PHE A 327 12.81 -3.03 -2.45
CA PHE A 327 12.53 -1.68 -2.89
C PHE A 327 13.22 -0.70 -1.93
N GLU A 328 14.48 -0.38 -2.20
CA GLU A 328 15.28 0.54 -1.38
C GLU A 328 15.49 1.86 -2.11
N PHE A 329 15.15 2.99 -1.50
CA PHE A 329 15.34 4.33 -2.09
C PHE A 329 14.66 4.51 -3.45
N VAL A 330 13.57 3.79 -3.70
CA VAL A 330 12.79 3.86 -4.95
C VAL A 330 11.93 5.13 -4.96
N THR A 331 11.85 5.79 -6.11
CA THR A 331 10.94 6.93 -6.30
C THR A 331 9.87 6.62 -7.33
N PHE A 332 8.60 6.64 -6.90
CA PHE A 332 7.42 6.61 -7.78
C PHE A 332 6.85 8.03 -7.86
N GLN A 333 6.92 8.65 -9.04
CA GLN A 333 6.42 10.01 -9.27
C GLN A 333 4.92 10.05 -9.59
N SER A 334 4.36 8.94 -10.08
CA SER A 334 2.94 8.73 -10.30
C SER A 334 2.43 7.52 -9.50
N GLY A 335 1.25 7.01 -9.83
CA GLY A 335 0.61 5.89 -9.14
C GLY A 335 1.45 4.60 -9.20
N ALA A 336 1.54 3.92 -8.07
CA ALA A 336 2.16 2.60 -7.95
C ALA A 336 1.10 1.56 -7.55
N TRP A 337 0.89 0.56 -8.40
CA TRP A 337 -0.12 -0.47 -8.21
C TRP A 337 0.51 -1.82 -7.94
N PHE A 338 0.21 -2.40 -6.78
CA PHE A 338 0.60 -3.71 -6.30
C PHE A 338 -0.66 -4.52 -5.95
N GLU A 339 -1.70 -4.38 -6.78
CA GLU A 339 -3.00 -5.04 -6.57
C GLU A 339 -2.86 -6.56 -6.73
N ALA A 340 -3.37 -7.33 -5.77
CA ALA A 340 -3.28 -8.79 -5.75
C ALA A 340 -1.85 -9.35 -5.92
N VAL A 341 -0.83 -8.58 -5.53
CA VAL A 341 0.57 -9.05 -5.52
C VAL A 341 0.77 -10.11 -4.44
N THR A 342 1.59 -11.12 -4.70
CA THR A 342 1.96 -12.14 -3.71
C THR A 342 3.45 -12.05 -3.40
N PHE A 343 3.81 -11.82 -2.14
CA PHE A 343 5.17 -11.90 -1.62
C PHE A 343 5.31 -13.15 -0.76
N GLN A 344 5.88 -14.22 -1.34
CA GLN A 344 6.22 -15.44 -0.60
C GLN A 344 7.58 -15.31 0.11
N GLY A 345 8.48 -14.47 -0.42
CA GLY A 345 9.72 -14.07 0.24
C GLY A 345 9.58 -12.83 1.13
N ASP A 346 10.68 -12.36 1.72
CA ASP A 346 10.66 -11.12 2.51
C ASP A 346 10.51 -9.90 1.60
N ALA A 347 9.59 -9.00 1.96
CA ALA A 347 9.30 -7.78 1.21
C ALA A 347 9.79 -6.54 1.97
N GLY A 348 10.76 -5.83 1.39
CA GLY A 348 11.37 -4.64 1.99
C GLY A 348 11.12 -3.37 1.18
N PHE A 349 10.47 -2.37 1.79
CA PHE A 349 10.24 -1.05 1.22
C PHE A 349 10.90 0.01 2.10
N ARG A 350 12.19 0.25 1.89
CA ARG A 350 12.99 1.16 2.72
C ARG A 350 13.25 2.46 1.99
N ALA A 351 13.00 3.60 2.63
CA ALA A 351 13.25 4.92 2.05
C ALA A 351 12.53 5.16 0.71
N VAL A 352 11.39 4.51 0.49
CA VAL A 352 10.60 4.66 -0.73
C VAL A 352 9.84 5.99 -0.71
N LYS A 353 9.71 6.63 -1.86
CA LYS A 353 8.95 7.86 -2.04
C LYS A 353 7.83 7.65 -3.06
N PHE A 354 6.60 7.67 -2.61
CA PHE A 354 5.40 7.73 -3.45
C PHE A 354 4.92 9.19 -3.53
N GLN A 355 4.97 9.79 -4.72
CA GLN A 355 4.47 11.16 -4.94
C GLN A 355 2.97 11.19 -5.24
N ASP A 356 2.36 10.04 -5.49
CA ASP A 356 0.93 9.83 -5.68
C ASP A 356 0.44 8.66 -4.80
N ASP A 357 -0.74 8.10 -5.12
CA ASP A 357 -1.33 6.93 -4.47
C ASP A 357 -0.47 5.65 -4.65
N ALA A 358 -0.40 4.85 -3.60
CA ALA A 358 0.21 3.52 -3.58
C ALA A 358 -0.84 2.48 -3.17
N THR A 359 -1.11 1.51 -4.05
CA THR A 359 -2.20 0.55 -3.87
C THR A 359 -1.64 -0.86 -3.70
N PHE A 360 -1.97 -1.52 -2.62
CA PHE A 360 -1.67 -2.93 -2.30
C PHE A 360 -2.98 -3.67 -1.98
N GLU A 361 -4.05 -3.35 -2.71
CA GLU A 361 -5.35 -3.98 -2.48
C GLU A 361 -5.24 -5.49 -2.76
N GLN A 362 -5.74 -6.31 -1.84
CA GLN A 362 -5.66 -7.79 -1.92
C GLN A 362 -4.24 -8.35 -1.99
N ALA A 363 -3.21 -7.59 -1.61
CA ALA A 363 -1.85 -8.09 -1.55
C ALA A 363 -1.70 -9.20 -0.47
N ASP A 364 -0.92 -10.23 -0.76
CA ASP A 364 -0.59 -11.31 0.16
C ASP A 364 0.89 -11.25 0.56
N PHE A 365 1.16 -11.12 1.86
CA PHE A 365 2.49 -11.11 2.44
C PHE A 365 2.65 -12.35 3.33
N GLU A 366 3.19 -13.43 2.79
CA GLU A 366 3.28 -14.71 3.51
C GLU A 366 4.39 -14.72 4.59
N ARG A 367 5.42 -13.89 4.40
CA ARG A 367 6.60 -13.79 5.26
C ARG A 367 6.73 -12.41 5.90
N SER A 368 7.95 -12.01 6.29
CA SER A 368 8.16 -10.75 6.97
C SER A 368 8.07 -9.58 5.99
N VAL A 369 7.42 -8.50 6.42
CA VAL A 369 7.31 -7.28 5.62
C VAL A 369 7.72 -6.05 6.44
N THR A 370 8.62 -5.27 5.85
CA THR A 370 9.05 -3.98 6.41
C THR A 370 8.68 -2.88 5.41
N LEU A 371 7.58 -2.17 5.67
CA LEU A 371 7.21 -0.98 4.92
C LEU A 371 7.68 0.26 5.66
N GLY A 372 8.89 0.71 5.37
CA GLY A 372 9.40 1.99 5.80
C GLY A 372 10.79 1.97 6.45
N PRO A 373 11.32 3.15 6.82
CA PRO A 373 10.64 4.45 6.79
C PRO A 373 10.39 4.95 5.34
N LEU A 374 9.16 5.33 4.99
CA LEU A 374 8.78 5.80 3.65
C LEU A 374 7.79 6.99 3.68
N VAL A 375 7.61 7.68 2.56
CA VAL A 375 6.64 8.79 2.39
C VAL A 375 5.71 8.50 1.24
N CYS A 376 4.40 8.72 1.47
CA CYS A 376 3.39 8.75 0.42
C CYS A 376 2.62 10.07 0.47
N THR A 377 2.61 10.81 -0.63
CA THR A 377 1.89 12.10 -0.71
C THR A 377 0.38 11.88 -0.92
N GLY A 378 0.01 10.79 -1.59
CA GLY A 378 -1.36 10.35 -1.80
C GLY A 378 -1.90 9.46 -0.68
N ARG A 379 -2.63 8.43 -1.09
CA ARG A 379 -3.26 7.41 -0.25
C ARG A 379 -2.46 6.11 -0.34
N VAL A 380 -2.30 5.46 0.81
CA VAL A 380 -1.83 4.08 0.88
C VAL A 380 -3.06 3.19 1.07
N LYS A 381 -3.35 2.33 0.12
CA LYS A 381 -4.46 1.38 0.21
C LYS A 381 -3.92 -0.03 0.45
N LEU A 382 -4.31 -0.65 1.55
CA LEU A 382 -4.02 -2.03 1.92
C LEU A 382 -5.32 -2.86 1.98
N SER A 383 -6.42 -2.38 1.40
CA SER A 383 -7.73 -3.00 1.59
C SER A 383 -7.75 -4.44 1.07
N GLY A 384 -8.20 -5.38 1.91
CA GLY A 384 -8.19 -6.81 1.59
C GLY A 384 -6.83 -7.50 1.68
N ALA A 385 -5.76 -6.79 2.08
CA ALA A 385 -4.43 -7.40 2.18
C ALA A 385 -4.34 -8.42 3.33
N LEU A 386 -3.53 -9.45 3.12
CA LEU A 386 -3.24 -10.53 4.05
C LEU A 386 -1.79 -10.41 4.54
N PHE A 387 -1.59 -10.43 5.85
CA PHE A 387 -0.28 -10.40 6.49
C PHE A 387 -0.07 -11.67 7.29
N GLY A 388 0.64 -12.64 6.70
CA GLY A 388 0.97 -13.93 7.31
C GLY A 388 2.17 -13.89 8.26
N GLY A 389 3.16 -13.03 8.01
CA GLY A 389 4.34 -12.85 8.85
C GLY A 389 4.38 -11.54 9.64
N PRO A 390 5.40 -11.32 10.49
CA PRO A 390 5.54 -10.10 11.29
C PRO A 390 5.64 -8.85 10.41
N VAL A 391 4.93 -7.80 10.81
CA VAL A 391 4.82 -6.56 10.02
C VAL A 391 5.33 -5.35 10.79
N THR A 392 6.22 -4.59 10.16
CA THR A 392 6.55 -3.23 10.61
C THR A 392 6.17 -2.22 9.54
N LEU A 393 5.23 -1.35 9.84
CA LEU A 393 4.85 -0.21 9.01
C LEU A 393 5.36 1.08 9.66
N SER A 394 6.20 1.83 8.95
CA SER A 394 6.72 3.12 9.40
C SER A 394 6.63 4.14 8.26
N PHE A 395 5.61 4.99 8.25
CA PHE A 395 5.48 5.96 7.16
C PHE A 395 4.68 7.22 7.48
N ALA A 396 4.96 8.25 6.68
CA ALA A 396 4.20 9.47 6.62
C ALA A 396 3.29 9.45 5.38
N ALA A 397 1.97 9.53 5.59
CA ALA A 397 0.99 9.55 4.52
C ALA A 397 -0.26 10.34 4.92
N ARG A 398 -1.05 10.82 3.97
CA ARG A 398 -2.31 11.55 4.28
C ARG A 398 -3.42 10.61 4.72
N ARG A 399 -3.50 9.43 4.10
CA ARG A 399 -4.57 8.45 4.33
C ARG A 399 -4.06 7.04 4.16
N LEU A 400 -4.47 6.18 5.07
CA LEU A 400 -4.20 4.75 5.09
C LEU A 400 -5.53 3.99 5.15
N GLU A 401 -5.81 3.18 4.13
CA GLU A 401 -7.03 2.37 4.06
C GLU A 401 -6.70 0.89 4.27
N CYS A 402 -7.08 0.34 5.41
CA CYS A 402 -6.82 -1.05 5.81
C CYS A 402 -8.14 -1.84 5.93
N ARG A 403 -9.10 -1.59 5.04
CA ARG A 403 -10.43 -2.20 5.11
C ARG A 403 -10.34 -3.69 4.83
N ARG A 404 -11.01 -4.54 5.63
CA ARG A 404 -11.02 -6.01 5.46
C ARG A 404 -9.61 -6.62 5.38
N THR A 405 -8.63 -6.02 6.05
CA THR A 405 -7.28 -6.59 6.16
C THR A 405 -7.28 -7.76 7.14
N ARG A 406 -6.37 -8.72 6.96
CA ARG A 406 -6.15 -9.82 7.90
C ARG A 406 -4.71 -9.81 8.39
N TRP A 407 -4.55 -9.88 9.71
CA TRP A 407 -3.26 -9.83 10.38
C TRP A 407 -3.07 -11.10 11.19
N SER A 408 -2.32 -12.06 10.63
CA SER A 408 -2.04 -13.38 11.19
C SER A 408 -0.70 -13.45 11.92
N SER A 409 -0.13 -12.28 12.25
CA SER A 409 1.08 -12.14 13.07
C SER A 409 1.10 -10.77 13.76
N THR A 410 2.09 -10.54 14.61
CA THR A 410 2.28 -9.27 15.32
C THR A 410 2.58 -8.13 14.34
N ALA A 411 1.94 -6.99 14.56
CA ALA A 411 2.10 -5.82 13.70
C ALA A 411 2.35 -4.53 14.51
N GLU A 412 3.30 -3.72 14.04
CA GLU A 412 3.58 -2.40 14.57
C GLU A 412 3.42 -1.34 13.47
N LEU A 413 2.53 -0.38 13.70
CA LEU A 413 2.25 0.74 12.82
C LEU A 413 2.70 2.05 13.48
N ARG A 414 3.81 2.61 12.99
CA ARG A 414 4.29 3.94 13.37
C ARG A 414 3.95 4.92 12.25
N LEU A 415 3.07 5.86 12.53
CA LEU A 415 2.45 6.69 11.50
C LEU A 415 2.64 8.18 11.78
N ARG A 416 2.64 8.96 10.71
CA ARG A 416 2.65 10.44 10.75
C ARG A 416 1.63 11.00 9.77
N TYR A 417 0.89 12.04 10.16
CA TYR A 417 -0.15 12.74 9.37
C TYR A 417 -1.36 11.90 8.92
N ALA A 418 -1.36 10.59 9.16
CA ALA A 418 -2.27 9.66 8.50
C ALA A 418 -3.67 9.64 9.12
N THR A 419 -4.70 9.69 8.27
CA THR A 419 -6.04 9.24 8.64
C THR A 419 -6.19 7.76 8.29
N VAL A 420 -6.47 6.92 9.29
CA VAL A 420 -6.43 5.45 9.16
C VAL A 420 -7.83 4.85 9.25
N ASP A 421 -8.18 3.95 8.33
CA ASP A 421 -9.47 3.24 8.31
C ASP A 421 -9.27 1.72 8.38
N PHE A 422 -9.72 1.10 9.47
CA PHE A 422 -9.61 -0.34 9.71
C PHE A 422 -10.96 -1.06 9.61
N SER A 423 -11.96 -0.46 8.94
CA SER A 423 -13.29 -1.06 8.82
C SER A 423 -13.22 -2.54 8.40
N HIS A 424 -13.76 -3.43 9.23
CA HIS A 424 -13.83 -4.87 9.06
C HIS A 424 -12.47 -5.60 9.01
N ALA A 425 -11.41 -5.02 9.55
CA ALA A 425 -10.14 -5.71 9.70
C ALA A 425 -10.20 -6.80 10.78
N VAL A 426 -9.40 -7.86 10.59
CA VAL A 426 -9.31 -9.02 11.49
C VAL A 426 -7.89 -9.08 12.05
N PHE A 427 -7.79 -9.02 13.38
CA PHE A 427 -6.54 -9.13 14.12
C PHE A 427 -6.51 -10.47 14.87
N GLU A 428 -5.63 -11.38 14.47
CA GLU A 428 -5.42 -12.66 15.17
C GLU A 428 -4.36 -12.56 16.26
N TYR A 429 -3.48 -11.56 16.12
CA TYR A 429 -2.35 -11.26 17.00
C TYR A 429 -2.34 -9.76 17.37
N PRO A 430 -1.55 -9.39 18.41
CA PRO A 430 -1.48 -8.00 18.85
C PRO A 430 -1.02 -7.04 17.76
N LEU A 431 -1.73 -5.91 17.67
CA LEU A 431 -1.45 -4.83 16.74
C LEU A 431 -1.36 -3.50 17.49
N THR A 432 -0.24 -2.80 17.29
CA THR A 432 0.02 -1.48 17.89
C THR A 432 -0.01 -0.40 16.81
N ILE A 433 -0.75 0.68 17.07
CA ILE A 433 -0.75 1.89 16.24
C ILE A 433 -0.24 3.05 17.09
N ALA A 434 0.88 3.63 16.70
CA ALA A 434 1.51 4.75 17.38
C ALA A 434 1.64 5.96 16.44
N ALA A 435 1.28 7.14 16.93
CA ALA A 435 1.60 8.39 16.26
C ALA A 435 3.04 8.82 16.60
N GLU A 436 3.90 8.91 15.60
CA GLU A 436 5.29 9.30 15.82
C GLU A 436 5.42 10.84 15.83
N PRO A 437 5.95 11.48 16.89
CA PRO A 437 6.04 12.95 16.97
C PRO A 437 7.20 13.52 16.14
N THR A 438 8.29 12.77 15.95
CA THR A 438 9.47 13.20 15.19
C THR A 438 9.53 12.56 13.80
N PRO A 439 10.11 13.23 12.79
CA PRO A 439 10.32 12.63 11.48
C PRO A 439 11.16 11.36 11.57
N PHE A 440 10.81 10.35 10.79
CA PHE A 440 11.61 9.14 10.69
C PHE A 440 13.01 9.46 10.16
N VAL A 441 14.01 8.73 10.63
CA VAL A 441 15.42 8.92 10.24
C VAL A 441 15.82 7.82 9.28
N LEU A 442 16.38 8.21 8.14
CA LEU A 442 16.97 7.31 7.16
C LEU A 442 18.28 6.72 7.70
N PRO A 443 18.78 5.61 7.12
CA PRO A 443 19.98 4.94 7.62
C PRO A 443 21.24 5.83 7.57
N GLY A 444 21.27 6.81 6.66
CA GLY A 444 22.31 7.82 6.56
C GLY A 444 22.17 9.00 7.54
N GLY A 445 21.28 8.91 8.53
CA GLY A 445 21.08 9.93 9.58
C GLY A 445 20.24 11.14 9.16
N GLN A 446 19.86 11.25 7.88
CA GLN A 446 19.01 12.32 7.40
C GLN A 446 17.53 12.04 7.70
N PRO A 447 16.73 13.04 8.10
CA PRO A 447 15.30 12.86 8.27
C PRO A 447 14.65 12.61 6.91
N VAL A 448 13.60 11.79 6.91
CA VAL A 448 12.77 11.56 5.75
C VAL A 448 12.14 12.88 5.29
N ALA A 449 12.22 13.18 3.99
CA ALA A 449 11.73 14.44 3.44
C ALA A 449 10.19 14.46 3.37
N GLU A 450 9.56 15.03 4.39
CA GLU A 450 8.09 15.15 4.53
C GLU A 450 7.51 16.46 3.94
N ARG A 451 8.29 17.25 3.18
CA ARG A 451 7.88 18.59 2.72
C ARG A 451 6.58 18.59 1.89
N THR A 452 6.31 17.53 1.14
CA THR A 452 5.07 17.39 0.36
C THR A 452 3.82 17.20 1.23
N LEU A 453 4.01 16.82 2.50
CA LEU A 453 2.96 16.67 3.51
C LEU A 453 2.85 17.91 4.41
N ALA A 454 3.74 18.90 4.28
CA ALA A 454 3.81 20.08 5.17
C ALA A 454 2.57 21.00 5.12
N HIS A 455 1.71 20.87 4.11
CA HIS A 455 0.44 21.60 4.02
C HIS A 455 -0.75 20.83 4.62
N ALA A 456 -0.51 19.64 5.20
CA ALA A 456 -1.55 18.87 5.88
C ALA A 456 -1.85 19.46 7.28
N PRO A 457 -3.13 19.49 7.71
CA PRO A 457 -3.54 20.10 8.96
C PRO A 457 -3.14 19.24 10.16
N ASP A 458 -2.14 19.72 10.91
CA ASP A 458 -1.46 19.11 12.06
C ASP A 458 -0.82 17.74 11.78
N ALA A 459 0.36 17.49 12.33
CA ALA A 459 1.09 16.21 12.22
C ALA A 459 0.43 15.02 12.94
N ARG A 460 -0.86 15.14 13.29
CA ARG A 460 -1.62 14.16 14.07
C ARG A 460 -2.01 12.96 13.21
N VAL A 461 -1.92 11.77 13.80
CA VAL A 461 -2.53 10.55 13.26
C VAL A 461 -3.97 10.49 13.77
N ARG A 462 -4.92 10.24 12.86
CA ARG A 462 -6.35 10.20 13.15
C ARG A 462 -6.91 8.82 12.80
N LEU A 463 -7.74 8.25 13.65
CA LEU A 463 -8.47 7.02 13.33
C LEU A 463 -9.87 7.37 12.79
N ALA A 464 -10.23 6.84 11.63
CA ALA A 464 -11.50 7.09 10.97
C ALA A 464 -12.56 6.06 11.37
N SER A 465 -12.21 4.77 11.42
CA SER A 465 -13.17 3.72 11.78
C SER A 465 -12.50 2.44 12.28
N LEU A 466 -13.12 1.84 13.29
CA LEU A 466 -12.87 0.49 13.82
C LEU A 466 -14.11 -0.41 13.70
N ARG A 467 -15.05 -0.06 12.82
CA ARG A 467 -16.30 -0.81 12.68
C ARG A 467 -16.04 -2.25 12.26
N GLY A 468 -16.63 -3.21 12.98
CA GLY A 468 -16.50 -4.64 12.65
C GLY A 468 -15.14 -5.25 12.97
N VAL A 469 -14.31 -4.55 13.73
CA VAL A 469 -13.00 -5.02 14.22
C VAL A 469 -13.17 -5.66 15.60
N ASP A 470 -12.36 -6.69 15.91
CA ASP A 470 -12.15 -7.16 17.28
C ASP A 470 -10.99 -6.37 17.92
N ALA A 471 -11.30 -5.57 18.94
CA ALA A 471 -10.33 -4.67 19.57
C ALA A 471 -9.57 -5.31 20.76
N ALA A 472 -9.75 -6.60 21.03
CA ALA A 472 -9.15 -7.27 22.19
C ALA A 472 -7.62 -7.17 22.26
N GLN A 473 -6.96 -7.12 21.11
CA GLN A 473 -5.49 -7.08 21.01
C GLN A 473 -4.99 -5.80 20.34
N LEU A 474 -5.82 -4.74 20.32
CA LEU A 474 -5.49 -3.47 19.70
C LEU A 474 -4.94 -2.47 20.73
N VAL A 475 -3.75 -1.94 20.46
CA VAL A 475 -3.12 -0.87 21.24
C VAL A 475 -3.05 0.40 20.40
N LEU A 476 -3.57 1.50 20.91
CA LEU A 476 -3.51 2.82 20.28
C LEU A 476 -2.70 3.77 21.16
N ALA A 477 -1.66 4.38 20.61
CA ALA A 477 -0.77 5.31 21.30
C ALA A 477 -0.73 6.66 20.58
N ASP A 478 -1.08 7.73 21.30
CA ASP A 478 -1.03 9.12 20.81
C ASP A 478 -1.86 9.41 19.54
N VAL A 479 -2.96 8.66 19.34
CA VAL A 479 -3.85 8.78 18.17
C VAL A 479 -5.07 9.66 18.47
N ASP A 480 -5.48 10.48 17.50
CA ASP A 480 -6.73 11.24 17.55
C ASP A 480 -7.93 10.38 17.13
N LEU A 481 -8.81 10.11 18.10
CA LEU A 481 -10.04 9.32 17.98
C LEU A 481 -11.29 10.20 17.86
N SER A 482 -11.16 11.52 17.73
CA SER A 482 -12.28 12.45 17.72
C SER A 482 -13.27 12.23 16.58
N ARG A 483 -12.83 11.60 15.48
CA ARG A 483 -13.65 11.28 14.31
C ARG A 483 -13.82 9.77 14.10
N CYS A 484 -13.38 8.95 15.05
CA CYS A 484 -13.39 7.51 14.91
C CYS A 484 -14.80 6.94 15.12
N LEU A 485 -15.22 6.09 14.19
CA LEU A 485 -16.43 5.27 14.31
C LEU A 485 -16.13 3.97 15.07
N PHE A 486 -16.82 3.73 16.19
CA PHE A 486 -16.65 2.56 17.09
C PHE A 486 -17.86 1.61 17.08
N THR A 487 -18.96 2.01 16.47
CA THR A 487 -20.16 1.17 16.39
C THR A 487 -19.89 -0.14 15.65
N GLY A 488 -20.23 -1.26 16.29
CA GLY A 488 -19.99 -2.60 15.76
C GLY A 488 -18.58 -3.15 15.99
N THR A 489 -17.73 -2.47 16.77
CA THR A 489 -16.46 -3.04 17.27
C THR A 489 -16.74 -4.07 18.38
N VAL A 490 -16.08 -5.23 18.30
CA VAL A 490 -16.17 -6.32 19.28
C VAL A 490 -15.04 -6.16 20.30
N HIS A 491 -15.27 -6.57 21.56
CA HIS A 491 -14.32 -6.43 22.67
C HIS A 491 -13.72 -5.03 22.83
N LEU A 492 -14.52 -3.99 22.54
CA LEU A 492 -14.08 -2.60 22.69
C LEU A 492 -13.71 -2.26 24.15
N ASP A 493 -14.16 -3.06 25.12
CA ASP A 493 -13.77 -2.93 26.53
C ASP A 493 -12.34 -3.38 26.83
N GLN A 494 -11.68 -4.09 25.90
CA GLN A 494 -10.31 -4.58 26.04
C GLN A 494 -9.27 -3.75 25.27
N ILE A 495 -9.71 -2.71 24.54
CA ILE A 495 -8.81 -1.82 23.80
C ILE A 495 -7.85 -1.11 24.76
N ARG A 496 -6.57 -1.02 24.39
CA ARG A 496 -5.58 -0.27 25.17
C ARG A 496 -5.34 1.10 24.56
N LEU A 497 -5.59 2.14 25.35
CA LEU A 497 -5.35 3.53 24.98
C LEU A 497 -4.17 4.05 25.79
N GLU A 498 -3.06 4.31 25.12
CA GLU A 498 -1.81 4.78 25.71
C GLU A 498 -1.49 6.20 25.24
N GLY A 499 -0.73 6.94 26.05
CA GLY A 499 -0.35 8.33 25.74
C GLY A 499 -1.55 9.28 25.64
N SER A 500 -1.47 10.23 24.72
CA SER A 500 -2.39 11.37 24.56
C SER A 500 -3.49 11.10 23.52
N CYS A 501 -4.25 10.01 23.68
CA CYS A 501 -5.39 9.73 22.81
C CYS A 501 -6.53 10.76 22.99
N SER A 502 -6.93 11.44 21.92
CA SER A 502 -7.95 12.51 21.98
C SER A 502 -9.33 12.08 21.45
N PHE A 503 -10.40 12.53 22.11
CA PHE A 503 -11.79 12.32 21.68
C PHE A 503 -12.47 13.65 21.36
N ALA A 504 -13.56 13.62 20.58
CA ALA A 504 -14.36 14.80 20.33
C ALA A 504 -14.99 15.31 21.63
N THR A 505 -15.25 16.60 21.71
CA THR A 505 -15.88 17.21 22.88
C THR A 505 -17.23 17.81 22.52
N VAL A 506 -18.08 18.04 23.53
CA VAL A 506 -19.34 18.76 23.32
C VAL A 506 -19.08 20.18 22.80
N PRO A 507 -20.04 20.79 22.09
CA PRO A 507 -19.91 22.17 21.63
C PRO A 507 -19.64 23.12 22.81
N PRO A 508 -18.59 23.96 22.72
CA PRO A 508 -18.26 24.88 23.78
C PRO A 508 -19.23 26.08 23.81
N GLY A 509 -19.48 26.59 25.01
CA GLY A 509 -20.23 27.84 25.21
C GLY A 509 -21.71 27.64 25.57
N THR A 510 -22.45 28.75 25.51
CA THR A 510 -23.89 28.81 25.76
C THR A 510 -24.62 28.88 24.43
N HIS A 511 -25.52 27.94 24.19
CA HIS A 511 -26.31 27.85 22.97
C HIS A 511 -27.77 28.17 23.23
N TRP A 512 -28.52 28.53 22.20
CA TRP A 512 -29.96 28.82 22.30
C TRP A 512 -30.77 27.71 21.67
N ARG A 513 -31.75 27.18 22.40
CA ARG A 513 -32.72 26.20 21.90
C ARG A 513 -34.12 26.66 22.25
N CYS A 514 -34.96 26.91 21.24
CA CYS A 514 -36.33 27.41 21.39
C CYS A 514 -36.45 28.57 22.40
N GLY A 515 -35.55 29.55 22.33
CA GLY A 515 -35.55 30.73 23.20
C GLY A 515 -34.99 30.52 24.62
N ARG A 516 -34.42 29.35 24.96
CA ARG A 516 -33.78 29.09 26.26
C ARG A 516 -32.27 28.89 26.13
N PRO A 517 -31.43 29.48 27.02
CA PRO A 517 -30.00 29.22 27.04
C PRO A 517 -29.71 27.81 27.57
N ILE A 518 -28.91 27.05 26.82
CA ILE A 518 -28.45 25.71 27.16
C ILE A 518 -26.92 25.72 27.16
N ARG A 519 -26.33 25.25 28.26
CA ARG A 519 -24.89 25.03 28.37
C ARG A 519 -24.63 23.53 28.52
N PHE A 520 -23.88 22.96 27.60
CA PHE A 520 -23.49 21.55 27.66
C PHE A 520 -22.42 21.32 28.74
N THR A 521 -22.46 20.13 29.32
CA THR A 521 -21.40 19.66 30.20
C THR A 521 -20.18 19.33 29.37
N GLN A 522 -19.05 20.03 29.59
CA GLN A 522 -17.77 19.65 28.99
C GLN A 522 -17.46 18.19 29.32
N ARG A 523 -17.33 17.37 28.27
CA ARG A 523 -17.04 15.93 28.34
C ARG A 523 -16.54 15.42 26.98
N HIS A 524 -15.81 14.32 27.00
CA HIS A 524 -15.54 13.53 25.80
C HIS A 524 -16.81 12.87 25.23
N THR A 525 -16.86 12.79 23.90
CA THR A 525 -17.99 12.33 23.10
C THR A 525 -17.53 11.52 21.89
N LEU A 526 -18.38 10.61 21.45
CA LEU A 526 -18.16 9.79 20.26
C LEU A 526 -18.57 10.54 18.99
N ALA A 527 -17.87 10.27 17.88
CA ALA A 527 -18.17 10.88 16.59
C ALA A 527 -19.61 10.57 16.13
N GLU A 528 -20.09 9.35 16.39
CA GLU A 528 -21.47 8.96 16.10
C GLU A 528 -22.52 9.72 16.94
N GLU A 529 -22.19 10.17 18.16
CA GLU A 529 -23.11 11.00 18.96
C GLU A 529 -23.32 12.36 18.29
N HIS A 530 -22.26 12.97 17.75
CA HIS A 530 -22.37 14.23 17.00
C HIS A 530 -23.28 14.05 15.79
N HIS A 531 -23.10 12.98 15.01
CA HIS A 531 -23.96 12.67 13.87
C HIS A 531 -25.43 12.48 14.28
N TRP A 532 -25.69 11.72 15.35
CA TRP A 532 -27.04 11.54 15.89
C TRP A 532 -27.69 12.85 16.38
N ARG A 533 -26.92 13.76 16.98
CA ARG A 533 -27.46 15.03 17.48
C ARG A 533 -27.77 16.03 16.37
N VAL A 534 -27.01 16.00 15.27
CA VAL A 534 -27.29 16.81 14.09
C VAL A 534 -28.56 16.34 13.39
N SER A 535 -28.84 15.04 13.37
CA SER A 535 -30.04 14.49 12.74
C SER A 535 -31.33 14.75 13.54
N GLN A 536 -31.25 15.30 14.76
CA GLN A 536 -32.43 15.64 15.57
C GLN A 536 -33.10 16.93 15.08
N PRO A 537 -34.44 17.04 15.11
CA PRO A 537 -35.17 18.26 14.71
C PRO A 537 -34.80 19.52 15.51
N THR A 538 -34.18 19.34 16.68
CA THR A 538 -33.74 20.44 17.56
C THR A 538 -32.22 20.50 17.68
N ALA A 539 -31.49 20.18 16.61
CA ALA A 539 -30.04 20.22 16.57
C ALA A 539 -29.52 21.59 17.01
N VAL A 540 -28.49 21.58 17.85
CA VAL A 540 -27.81 22.80 18.31
C VAL A 540 -26.58 23.01 17.43
N ARG A 541 -26.37 24.24 16.96
CA ARG A 541 -25.18 24.60 16.16
C ARG A 541 -23.91 24.31 16.96
N GLY A 542 -22.98 23.57 16.36
CA GLY A 542 -21.69 23.20 16.95
C GLY A 542 -21.46 21.70 17.11
N TRP A 543 -22.50 20.87 17.01
CA TRP A 543 -22.38 19.39 16.93
C TRP A 543 -21.94 18.92 15.53
N ASP A 544 -21.09 19.68 14.84
CA ASP A 544 -20.83 19.45 13.41
C ASP A 544 -19.55 18.62 13.19
N VAL A 545 -19.75 17.33 12.90
CA VAL A 545 -18.74 16.48 12.27
C VAL A 545 -19.41 15.74 11.12
N THR A 546 -19.07 16.10 9.88
CA THR A 546 -19.40 15.30 8.70
C THR A 546 -18.58 14.02 8.72
N VAL A 547 -19.11 12.96 9.33
CA VAL A 547 -18.51 11.63 9.31
C VAL A 547 -19.19 10.80 8.23
N PHE A 548 -18.53 10.65 7.07
CA PHE A 548 -18.99 9.75 6.02
C PHE A 548 -19.02 8.31 6.54
N GLY A 549 -20.16 7.62 6.39
CA GLY A 549 -20.30 6.19 6.77
C GLY A 549 -20.85 5.92 8.18
N ALA A 550 -21.17 6.95 8.97
CA ALA A 550 -21.72 6.77 10.32
C ALA A 550 -23.05 5.99 10.36
N GLY A 551 -23.89 6.10 9.32
CA GLY A 551 -25.22 5.48 9.30
C GLY A 551 -26.18 6.06 10.35
N HIS A 552 -27.43 5.57 10.39
CA HIS A 552 -28.42 5.97 11.41
C HIS A 552 -28.14 5.24 12.74
N VAL A 553 -27.24 5.79 13.54
CA VAL A 553 -26.96 5.29 14.90
C VAL A 553 -27.81 6.05 15.91
N GLY A 554 -28.59 5.33 16.71
CA GLY A 554 -29.40 5.89 17.78
C GLY A 554 -28.78 5.70 19.17
N PRO A 555 -29.40 6.27 20.22
CA PRO A 555 -28.89 6.17 21.60
C PRO A 555 -28.75 4.72 22.09
N LYS A 556 -29.66 3.83 21.67
CA LYS A 556 -29.63 2.40 22.01
C LYS A 556 -28.36 1.72 21.54
N GLN A 557 -27.85 2.08 20.36
CA GLN A 557 -26.62 1.52 19.81
C GLN A 557 -25.36 2.18 20.40
N LEU A 558 -25.45 3.44 20.83
CA LEU A 558 -24.33 4.18 21.44
C LEU A 558 -24.09 3.81 22.91
N GLU A 559 -25.14 3.45 23.66
CA GLU A 559 -25.00 3.08 25.07
C GLU A 559 -23.95 1.98 25.31
N PRO A 560 -23.97 0.83 24.61
CA PRO A 560 -22.96 -0.21 24.79
C PRO A 560 -21.54 0.25 24.44
N VAL A 561 -21.39 1.12 23.44
CA VAL A 561 -20.08 1.67 23.02
C VAL A 561 -19.50 2.56 24.12
N TYR A 562 -20.32 3.45 24.69
CA TYR A 562 -19.92 4.27 25.84
C TYR A 562 -19.54 3.41 27.05
N ARG A 563 -20.32 2.36 27.34
CA ARG A 563 -20.03 1.43 28.45
C ARG A 563 -18.71 0.69 28.25
N ALA A 564 -18.45 0.19 27.04
CA ALA A 564 -17.23 -0.53 26.73
C ALA A 564 -15.99 0.35 26.87
N LEU A 565 -16.00 1.56 26.29
CA LEU A 565 -14.90 2.51 26.40
C LEU A 565 -14.68 3.00 27.84
N ARG A 566 -15.75 3.19 28.62
CA ARG A 566 -15.63 3.46 30.06
C ARG A 566 -14.83 2.35 30.74
N LYS A 567 -15.22 1.09 30.53
CA LYS A 567 -14.57 -0.07 31.15
C LYS A 567 -13.09 -0.16 30.74
N ALA A 568 -12.77 0.03 29.46
CA ALA A 568 -11.39 0.06 28.98
C ALA A 568 -10.54 1.13 29.69
N LEU A 569 -11.10 2.33 29.92
CA LEU A 569 -10.42 3.42 30.63
C LEU A 569 -10.28 3.15 32.13
N GLU A 570 -11.29 2.52 32.77
CA GLU A 570 -11.23 2.07 34.16
C GLU A 570 -10.11 1.03 34.34
N ASP A 571 -10.04 0.04 33.45
CA ASP A 571 -9.00 -0.99 33.43
C ASP A 571 -7.59 -0.37 33.21
N GLY A 572 -7.52 0.69 32.39
CA GLY A 572 -6.33 1.52 32.18
C GLY A 572 -6.02 2.53 33.29
N LYS A 573 -6.77 2.55 34.40
CA LYS A 573 -6.65 3.51 35.53
C LYS A 573 -6.84 4.98 35.15
N ASN A 574 -7.49 5.28 34.02
CA ASN A 574 -7.86 6.63 33.61
C ASN A 574 -9.26 6.99 34.12
N GLU A 575 -9.35 7.22 35.43
CA GLU A 575 -10.59 7.59 36.14
C GLU A 575 -11.23 8.89 35.63
N PRO A 576 -10.48 9.97 35.27
CA PRO A 576 -11.06 11.17 34.67
C PRO A 576 -11.80 10.91 33.36
N GLY A 577 -11.15 10.18 32.45
CA GLY A 577 -11.70 9.81 31.15
C GLY A 577 -12.93 8.92 31.33
N ALA A 578 -12.84 7.87 32.15
CA ALA A 578 -13.95 6.97 32.44
C ALA A 578 -15.22 7.71 32.90
N ALA A 579 -15.07 8.73 33.76
CA ALA A 579 -16.20 9.53 34.22
C ALA A 579 -16.91 10.32 33.10
N ASP A 580 -16.19 10.77 32.06
CA ASP A 580 -16.80 11.43 30.90
C ASP A 580 -17.64 10.44 30.06
N PHE A 581 -17.12 9.23 29.84
CA PHE A 581 -17.84 8.16 29.13
C PHE A 581 -19.04 7.64 29.94
N TYR A 582 -18.94 7.59 31.28
CA TYR A 582 -20.08 7.30 32.15
C TYR A 582 -21.21 8.32 31.99
N TYR A 583 -20.88 9.62 31.93
CA TYR A 583 -21.87 10.66 31.68
C TYR A 583 -22.55 10.46 30.31
N GLY A 584 -21.76 10.10 29.29
CA GLY A 584 -22.25 9.76 27.95
C GLY A 584 -23.20 8.58 27.93
N GLU A 585 -22.84 7.48 28.60
CA GLU A 585 -23.70 6.31 28.75
C GLU A 585 -25.07 6.69 29.34
N MET A 586 -25.08 7.42 30.47
CA MET A 586 -26.33 7.83 31.13
C MET A 586 -27.15 8.80 30.26
N GLU A 587 -26.49 9.63 29.47
CA GLU A 587 -27.16 10.52 28.52
C GLU A 587 -27.82 9.75 27.36
N MET A 588 -27.18 8.69 26.84
CA MET A 588 -27.78 7.82 25.84
C MET A 588 -29.00 7.07 26.40
N ARG A 589 -28.90 6.52 27.61
CA ARG A 589 -30.03 5.84 28.29
C ARG A 589 -31.22 6.78 28.52
N ARG A 590 -30.96 8.04 28.88
CA ARG A 590 -32.02 9.05 29.06
C ARG A 590 -32.74 9.36 27.73
N HIS A 591 -32.04 9.36 26.61
CA HIS A 591 -32.57 9.68 25.29
C HIS A 591 -33.06 8.46 24.50
N ASP A 592 -32.78 7.24 24.94
CA ASP A 592 -33.29 6.02 24.31
C ASP A 592 -34.81 5.90 24.51
N ARG A 593 -35.56 6.13 23.44
CA ARG A 593 -37.03 6.00 23.43
C ARG A 593 -37.51 4.60 23.06
N THR A 594 -36.60 3.71 22.69
CA THR A 594 -36.91 2.40 22.09
C THR A 594 -36.68 1.24 23.04
N GLY A 595 -35.65 1.30 23.89
CA GLY A 595 -35.31 0.24 24.84
C GLY A 595 -35.72 0.53 26.29
N SER A 596 -35.80 1.80 26.71
CA SER A 596 -36.07 2.15 28.11
C SER A 596 -37.54 2.53 28.39
N THR A 597 -38.04 2.12 29.56
CA THR A 597 -39.39 2.44 30.01
C THR A 597 -39.53 3.93 30.34
N ARG A 598 -40.77 4.44 30.38
CA ARG A 598 -41.01 5.85 30.77
C ARG A 598 -40.58 6.13 32.22
N ALA A 599 -40.72 5.16 33.11
CA ALA A 599 -40.33 5.27 34.52
C ALA A 599 -38.81 5.39 34.69
N GLU A 600 -38.03 4.54 34.01
CA GLU A 600 -36.57 4.59 34.02
C GLU A 600 -36.05 5.92 33.47
N ARG A 601 -36.64 6.43 32.38
CA ARG A 601 -36.29 7.76 31.85
C ARG A 601 -36.64 8.88 32.81
N GLY A 602 -37.78 8.79 33.50
CA GLY A 602 -38.16 9.73 34.55
C GLY A 602 -37.15 9.76 35.68
N LEU A 603 -36.70 8.59 36.14
CA LEU A 603 -35.68 8.44 37.17
C LEU A 603 -34.33 9.01 36.71
N LEU A 604 -33.87 8.68 35.51
CA LEU A 604 -32.64 9.24 34.93
C LEU A 604 -32.73 10.76 34.76
N HIS A 605 -33.90 11.29 34.43
CA HIS A 605 -34.14 12.73 34.34
C HIS A 605 -34.00 13.41 35.72
N GLY A 606 -34.62 12.83 36.75
CA GLY A 606 -34.47 13.28 38.14
C GLY A 606 -33.02 13.22 38.62
N TYR A 607 -32.33 12.11 38.37
CA TYR A 607 -30.92 11.91 38.74
C TYR A 607 -29.98 12.92 38.05
N TRP A 608 -30.23 13.23 36.77
CA TRP A 608 -29.52 14.29 36.06
C TRP A 608 -29.76 15.69 36.65
N MET A 609 -31.02 15.99 37.00
CA MET A 609 -31.44 17.29 37.52
C MET A 609 -30.88 17.54 38.92
N LEU A 610 -30.89 16.52 39.78
CA LEU A 610 -30.45 16.61 41.18
C LEU A 610 -28.93 16.67 41.31
N SER A 611 -28.18 15.78 40.64
CA SER A 611 -26.74 15.62 40.88
C SER A 611 -25.88 15.57 39.62
N GLY A 612 -26.49 15.66 38.43
CA GLY A 612 -25.77 15.49 37.16
C GLY A 612 -25.14 14.10 37.06
N TYR A 613 -25.88 13.06 37.45
CA TYR A 613 -25.41 11.68 37.52
C TYR A 613 -24.32 11.45 38.58
N SER A 614 -24.41 12.10 39.74
CA SER A 614 -23.41 12.05 40.84
C SER A 614 -22.00 12.53 40.46
N LEU A 615 -21.88 13.35 39.42
CA LEU A 615 -20.61 13.95 39.01
C LEU A 615 -20.50 15.44 39.35
N ARG A 616 -21.57 16.05 39.89
CA ARG A 616 -21.62 17.50 40.16
C ARG A 616 -22.10 17.81 41.58
N ALA A 617 -21.15 17.97 42.50
CA ALA A 617 -21.43 18.34 43.88
C ALA A 617 -22.18 19.67 43.99
N SER A 618 -21.88 20.66 43.13
CA SER A 618 -22.54 21.97 43.19
C SER A 618 -24.06 21.92 42.93
N ARG A 619 -24.54 21.00 42.08
CA ARG A 619 -25.98 20.81 41.85
C ARG A 619 -26.63 20.16 43.05
N ALA A 620 -26.02 19.11 43.59
CA ALA A 620 -26.52 18.42 44.76
C ALA A 620 -26.55 19.34 46.00
N LEU A 621 -25.49 20.12 46.23
CA LEU A 621 -25.42 21.12 47.30
C LEU A 621 -26.41 22.26 47.10
N GLY A 622 -26.64 22.69 45.86
CA GLY A 622 -27.67 23.69 45.53
C GLY A 622 -29.07 23.20 45.85
N TRP A 623 -29.40 21.96 45.47
CA TRP A 623 -30.66 21.32 45.84
C TRP A 623 -30.79 21.08 47.34
N LEU A 624 -29.69 20.73 48.02
CA LEU A 624 -29.66 20.59 49.46
C LEU A 624 -29.98 21.93 50.13
N ALA A 625 -29.31 23.02 49.72
CA ALA A 625 -29.57 24.35 50.26
C ALA A 625 -31.01 24.81 50.00
N ALA A 626 -31.56 24.55 48.80
CA ALA A 626 -32.93 24.86 48.47
C ALA A 626 -33.93 24.03 49.30
N ALA A 627 -33.68 22.72 49.46
CA ALA A 627 -34.50 21.84 50.30
C ALA A 627 -34.48 22.30 51.76
N MET A 628 -33.30 22.57 52.31
CA MET A 628 -33.15 23.09 53.67
C MET A 628 -33.87 24.43 53.85
N LEU A 629 -33.80 25.34 52.88
CA LEU A 629 -34.53 26.61 52.92
C LEU A 629 -36.05 26.39 52.96
N VAL A 630 -36.56 25.46 52.13
CA VAL A 630 -37.98 25.09 52.13
C VAL A 630 -38.39 24.45 53.46
N THR A 631 -37.58 23.54 54.00
CA THR A 631 -37.81 22.91 55.31
C THR A 631 -37.87 23.98 56.41
N ILE A 632 -36.93 24.92 56.43
CA ILE A 632 -36.90 26.04 57.38
C ILE A 632 -38.18 26.89 57.26
N VAL A 633 -38.57 27.27 56.05
CA VAL A 633 -39.80 28.07 55.81
C VAL A 633 -41.05 27.32 56.26
N LEU A 634 -41.15 26.01 55.97
CA LEU A 634 -42.27 25.17 56.38
C LEU A 634 -42.31 24.96 57.90
N LEU A 635 -41.15 24.78 58.55
CA LEU A 635 -41.05 24.65 60.01
C LEU A 635 -41.42 25.97 60.71
N MET A 636 -40.95 27.11 60.21
CA MET A 636 -41.31 28.42 60.74
C MET A 636 -42.81 28.69 60.61
N GLY A 637 -43.36 28.42 59.42
CA GLY A 637 -44.76 28.69 59.10
C GLY A 637 -45.75 27.73 59.76
N LEU A 638 -45.40 26.44 59.84
CA LEU A 638 -46.35 25.37 60.18
C LEU A 638 -45.83 24.34 61.20
N GLY A 639 -44.52 24.25 61.45
CA GLY A 639 -43.92 23.12 62.17
C GLY A 639 -43.55 23.35 63.63
N LEU A 640 -43.19 24.58 64.01
CA LEU A 640 -42.84 24.92 65.39
C LEU A 640 -44.08 25.37 66.20
N PRO A 641 -44.33 24.82 67.39
CA PRO A 641 -45.45 25.25 68.22
C PRO A 641 -45.30 26.68 68.73
N GLN A 642 -46.41 27.28 69.17
CA GLN A 642 -46.42 28.61 69.79
C GLN A 642 -45.75 28.60 71.18
N ASP A 643 -46.05 27.56 71.98
CA ASP A 643 -45.49 27.32 73.31
C ASP A 643 -45.01 25.85 73.40
N SER A 644 -43.94 25.59 74.14
CA SER A 644 -43.54 24.20 74.44
C SER A 644 -44.67 23.53 75.24
N PRO A 645 -45.15 22.33 74.84
CA PRO A 645 -46.20 21.63 75.57
C PRO A 645 -45.80 21.47 77.04
N LYS A 646 -46.60 22.01 77.96
CA LYS A 646 -46.36 21.81 79.39
C LYS A 646 -46.69 20.36 79.72
N GLN A 647 -45.73 19.63 80.27
CA GLN A 647 -45.99 18.28 80.80
C GLN A 647 -46.67 18.43 82.15
N GLU A 648 -47.97 18.14 82.20
CA GLU A 648 -48.71 18.05 83.46
C GLU A 648 -48.71 16.61 83.94
N ALA A 649 -47.93 16.32 84.98
CA ALA A 649 -47.94 15.02 85.64
C ALA A 649 -49.07 15.01 86.67
N THR A 650 -50.19 14.37 86.34
CA THR A 650 -51.27 14.14 87.30
C THR A 650 -51.05 12.78 87.96
N GLY A 651 -51.06 12.74 89.29
CA GLY A 651 -50.83 11.52 90.05
C GLY A 651 -52.00 11.24 90.98
N THR A 652 -52.59 10.05 90.89
CA THR A 652 -53.61 9.58 91.83
C THR A 652 -52.93 8.81 92.97
N VAL A 653 -53.09 9.29 94.21
CA VAL A 653 -52.59 8.61 95.42
C VAL A 653 -53.74 7.84 96.09
N PRO A 654 -53.67 6.49 96.21
CA PRO A 654 -54.71 5.72 96.90
C PRO A 654 -54.70 5.98 98.42
N PRO A 655 -55.86 6.06 99.10
CA PRO A 655 -55.92 6.19 100.55
C PRO A 655 -55.49 4.85 101.19
N GLY A 656 -54.28 4.81 101.75
CA GLY A 656 -53.73 3.61 102.39
C GLY A 656 -52.24 3.35 102.15
N GLY A 657 -51.61 4.11 101.24
CA GLY A 657 -50.19 3.95 100.94
C GLY A 657 -49.93 2.78 99.99
N GLY A 658 -49.67 3.10 98.73
CA GLY A 658 -49.41 2.15 97.65
C GLY A 658 -48.98 2.88 96.38
N LYS A 659 -48.50 2.11 95.40
CA LYS A 659 -47.83 2.56 94.16
C LYS A 659 -48.54 3.77 93.50
N VAL A 660 -47.84 4.90 93.43
CA VAL A 660 -48.31 6.12 92.74
C VAL A 660 -48.20 5.90 91.24
N THR A 661 -49.33 6.05 90.53
CA THR A 661 -49.36 6.01 89.07
C THR A 661 -49.40 7.45 88.57
N PHE A 662 -48.39 7.86 87.82
CA PHE A 662 -48.36 9.16 87.17
C PHE A 662 -48.87 9.00 85.74
N GLU A 663 -49.95 9.72 85.41
CA GLU A 663 -50.38 9.90 84.03
C GLU A 663 -49.76 11.22 83.55
N ILE A 664 -48.84 11.11 82.59
CA ILE A 664 -48.19 12.27 81.97
C ILE A 664 -48.98 12.55 80.70
N ASP A 665 -49.93 13.48 80.78
CA ASP A 665 -50.65 13.96 79.61
C ASP A 665 -49.87 15.10 78.96
N LYS A 666 -49.73 15.03 77.63
CA LYS A 666 -49.04 16.03 76.82
C LYS A 666 -50.02 16.59 75.80
N GLU A 667 -50.42 17.85 75.96
CA GLU A 667 -51.29 18.50 74.99
C GLU A 667 -50.64 18.61 73.61
N ASP A 668 -51.43 18.40 72.55
CA ASP A 668 -50.94 18.46 71.17
C ASP A 668 -50.47 19.90 70.82
N PRO A 669 -49.21 20.05 70.37
CA PRO A 669 -48.65 21.36 70.02
C PRO A 669 -49.44 22.08 68.91
N ARG A 670 -49.95 23.30 69.20
CA ARG A 670 -50.73 24.11 68.26
C ARG A 670 -49.90 25.18 67.54
N ASN A 671 -50.27 25.44 66.28
CA ASN A 671 -49.62 26.43 65.42
C ASN A 671 -50.03 27.87 65.81
N PRO A 672 -49.11 28.85 65.76
CA PRO A 672 -49.44 30.23 66.08
C PRO A 672 -50.34 30.91 65.04
N SER A 673 -51.24 31.77 65.53
CA SER A 673 -52.17 32.57 64.72
C SER A 673 -51.56 33.88 64.17
N ALA A 674 -50.47 34.40 64.76
CA ALA A 674 -49.74 35.59 64.32
C ALA A 674 -48.21 35.45 64.55
N ASN A 675 -47.38 36.25 63.85
CA ASN A 675 -45.89 36.24 63.94
C ASN A 675 -45.19 34.91 63.57
N ARG A 676 -45.63 34.29 62.47
CA ARG A 676 -45.07 33.02 61.96
C ARG A 676 -43.61 33.11 61.48
N PHE A 677 -43.14 34.30 61.11
CA PHE A 677 -41.78 34.53 60.63
C PHE A 677 -41.01 35.48 61.55
N SER A 678 -40.32 34.94 62.55
CA SER A 678 -39.47 35.67 63.50
C SER A 678 -38.05 35.09 63.56
N GLY A 679 -37.08 35.89 64.03
CA GLY A 679 -35.67 35.47 64.14
C GLY A 679 -35.46 34.25 65.06
N GLU A 680 -36.15 34.20 66.20
CA GLU A 680 -36.06 33.06 67.13
C GLU A 680 -36.60 31.76 66.53
N ARG A 681 -37.69 31.83 65.75
CA ARG A 681 -38.24 30.66 65.05
C ARG A 681 -37.34 30.21 63.90
N PHE A 682 -36.65 31.15 63.24
CA PHE A 682 -35.64 30.81 62.24
C PHE A 682 -34.48 30.03 62.86
N GLU A 683 -33.96 30.45 64.02
CA GLU A 683 -32.88 29.74 64.71
C GLU A 683 -33.29 28.32 65.14
N LYS A 684 -34.51 28.17 65.70
CA LYS A 684 -35.06 26.85 66.05
C LYS A 684 -35.28 25.96 64.82
N ALA A 685 -35.82 26.52 63.73
CA ALA A 685 -36.05 25.80 62.49
C ALA A 685 -34.72 25.40 61.80
N LEU A 686 -33.72 26.28 61.82
CA LEU A 686 -32.38 26.03 61.30
C LEU A 686 -31.68 24.91 62.08
N ASN A 687 -31.69 24.96 63.42
CA ASN A 687 -31.10 23.91 64.25
C ASN A 687 -31.81 22.56 64.06
N THR A 688 -33.14 22.56 63.95
CA THR A 688 -33.92 21.35 63.66
C THR A 688 -33.55 20.76 62.29
N THR A 689 -33.45 21.60 61.26
CA THR A 689 -33.08 21.20 59.90
C THR A 689 -31.64 20.67 59.85
N LEU A 690 -30.67 21.37 60.46
CA LEU A 690 -29.27 20.93 60.51
C LEU A 690 -29.10 19.59 61.25
N ASN A 691 -29.79 19.40 62.37
CA ASN A 691 -29.76 18.13 63.10
C ASN A 691 -30.37 17.00 62.26
N SER A 692 -31.47 17.28 61.54
CA SER A 692 -32.10 16.33 60.62
C SER A 692 -31.15 15.85 59.50
N VAL A 693 -30.41 16.77 58.87
CA VAL A 693 -29.42 16.46 57.81
C VAL A 693 -28.33 15.50 58.30
N VAL A 694 -27.93 15.58 59.58
CA VAL A 694 -26.84 14.78 60.18
C VAL A 694 -27.39 13.61 61.01
N PHE A 695 -28.66 13.23 60.80
CA PHE A 695 -29.34 12.15 61.53
C PHE A 695 -29.30 12.31 63.07
N ARG A 696 -29.30 13.54 63.58
CA ARG A 696 -29.41 13.84 65.01
C ARG A 696 -30.85 14.19 65.37
N SER A 697 -31.29 13.74 66.55
CA SER A 697 -32.57 14.17 67.10
C SER A 697 -32.53 15.67 67.40
N SER A 698 -33.46 16.43 66.84
CA SER A 698 -33.56 17.88 67.06
C SER A 698 -33.92 18.25 68.50
N GLY A 699 -34.54 17.33 69.26
CA GLY A 699 -34.95 17.55 70.65
C GLY A 699 -36.02 18.63 70.80
N GLN A 700 -36.63 19.08 69.70
CA GLN A 700 -37.68 20.10 69.67
C GLN A 700 -39.04 19.43 69.60
N ASP A 701 -40.01 19.97 70.35
CA ASP A 701 -41.40 19.60 70.18
C ASP A 701 -41.95 20.24 68.90
N LEU A 702 -42.50 19.41 68.00
CA LEU A 702 -43.02 19.83 66.70
C LEU A 702 -44.53 19.59 66.64
N THR A 703 -45.25 20.43 65.89
CA THR A 703 -46.65 20.16 65.52
C THR A 703 -46.73 18.89 64.66
N THR A 704 -47.90 18.25 64.54
CA THR A 704 -48.09 17.08 63.66
C THR A 704 -47.60 17.35 62.23
N THR A 705 -47.85 18.56 61.71
CA THR A 705 -47.35 18.98 60.39
C THR A 705 -45.82 19.16 60.40
N GLY A 706 -45.25 19.73 61.47
CA GLY A 706 -43.81 19.83 61.68
C GLY A 706 -43.11 18.49 61.75
N THR A 707 -43.72 17.48 62.38
CA THR A 707 -43.22 16.11 62.42
C THR A 707 -43.15 15.50 61.02
N TYR A 708 -44.18 15.66 60.18
CA TYR A 708 -44.12 15.19 58.78
C TYR A 708 -43.08 15.93 57.94
N VAL A 709 -42.90 17.24 58.16
CA VAL A 709 -41.86 18.05 57.50
C VAL A 709 -40.46 17.57 57.91
N GLU A 710 -40.22 17.36 59.21
CA GLU A 710 -38.95 16.83 59.72
C GLU A 710 -38.68 15.42 59.18
N MET A 711 -39.68 14.52 59.21
CA MET A 711 -39.55 13.17 58.66
C MET A 711 -39.18 13.18 57.18
N THR A 712 -39.76 14.10 56.39
CA THR A 712 -39.44 14.25 54.97
C THR A 712 -38.01 14.77 54.77
N SER A 713 -37.59 15.75 55.57
CA SER A 713 -36.21 16.29 55.57
C SER A 713 -35.18 15.21 55.93
N ARG A 714 -35.47 14.36 56.93
CA ARG A 714 -34.60 13.23 57.36
C ARG A 714 -34.35 12.18 56.29
N VAL A 715 -35.13 12.18 55.20
CA VAL A 715 -34.90 11.30 54.05
C VAL A 715 -34.26 12.07 52.90
N LEU A 716 -34.85 13.20 52.52
CA LEU A 716 -34.47 13.93 51.32
C LEU A 716 -33.09 14.59 51.44
N GLU A 717 -32.82 15.26 52.56
CA GLU A 717 -31.61 16.06 52.73
C GLU A 717 -30.35 15.18 52.88
N PRO A 718 -30.36 14.07 53.65
CA PRO A 718 -29.23 13.14 53.67
C PRO A 718 -28.95 12.46 52.33
N VAL A 719 -29.99 12.16 51.52
CA VAL A 719 -29.79 11.62 50.16
C VAL A 719 -29.07 12.64 49.26
N LEU A 720 -29.46 13.92 49.33
CA LEU A 720 -28.78 14.99 48.59
C LEU A 720 -27.34 15.21 49.07
N LEU A 721 -27.10 15.13 50.38
CA LEU A 721 -25.76 15.18 50.96
C LEU A 721 -24.92 13.97 50.49
N GLY A 722 -25.48 12.76 50.49
CA GLY A 722 -24.83 11.56 49.98
C GLY A 722 -24.44 11.67 48.50
N LEU A 723 -25.33 12.22 47.66
CA LEU A 723 -25.04 12.51 46.26
C LEU A 723 -23.92 13.56 46.10
N ALA A 724 -23.86 14.57 46.97
CA ALA A 724 -22.80 15.55 46.97
C ALA A 724 -21.45 14.92 47.36
N VAL A 725 -21.42 14.09 48.41
CA VAL A 725 -20.21 13.38 48.86
C VAL A 725 -19.70 12.42 47.77
N LEU A 726 -20.58 11.66 47.12
CA LEU A 726 -20.22 10.81 45.98
C LEU A 726 -19.60 11.62 44.84
N ALA A 727 -20.18 12.78 44.52
CA ALA A 727 -19.64 13.66 43.49
C ALA A 727 -18.28 14.27 43.86
N VAL A 728 -18.04 14.58 45.13
CA VAL A 728 -16.73 15.03 45.61
C VAL A 728 -15.71 13.89 45.52
N ARG A 729 -16.06 12.68 45.97
CA ARG A 729 -15.19 11.50 45.84
C ARG A 729 -14.80 11.22 44.39
N ASN A 730 -15.77 11.25 43.48
CA ASN A 730 -15.52 11.07 42.04
C ASN A 730 -14.66 12.19 41.46
N ARG A 731 -14.73 13.40 42.02
CA ARG A 731 -13.87 14.52 41.62
C ARG A 731 -12.44 14.43 42.18
N VAL A 732 -12.24 13.79 43.32
CA VAL A 732 -10.90 13.56 43.91
C VAL A 732 -10.19 12.37 43.26
N LYS A 733 -10.95 11.39 42.77
CA LYS A 733 -10.42 10.32 41.90
C LYS A 733 -10.02 10.81 40.51
N ARG A 734 -10.61 11.93 40.08
CA ARG A 734 -10.25 12.68 38.88
C ARG A 734 -8.97 13.47 39.12
#